data_AF-A0A7K1FP31-F1
#
_entry.id   AF-A0A7K1FP31-F1
#
_cell.length_a   1.000
_cell.length_b   1.000
_cell.length_c   1.000
_cell.angle_alpha   90.00
_cell.angle_beta   90.00
_cell.angle_gamma   90.00
#
_symmetry.space_group_name_H-M   'P 1'
#
loop_
_entity.id
_entity.type
_entity.pdbx_description
1 polymer ?
#
loop_
_entity_poly.entity_id
_entity_poly.type
_entity_poly.pdbx_seq_one_letter_code
_entity_poly.pdbx_strand_id
1 'polypeptide(L)'
;MTAVLPGWVTESFGVSIAPGSSPVGLEVTDLVRLALRRNPRRAHLLVSTVLGKHLPVDVRTVAGAGRLLGALVRLRLVGGEVPGSWVDAARRTVVGGDRAALLDALPAPVPTDCVVLGYAETATALGHLVAEQLGARWTLHSTRRPDPGVPVTGTFEEGHSHATTHLLQPVPADQLTESTTLVLVDDELSTGRTAIGTIRELHATRPHRRYVLACLVDLRSAEDHSVIDDLAAELGVVIEVVALASGTVRLPDGLLTEVSDWQDAHPVTPALDFGPLLPDPADVTSDGSLGPGAATPAVGSGILTEVVDLAWPAGLPESGRHGLALPDHPGVTAAAERAAAVVRSLLPAGTRTVTVVGTEEFMYVPVLIGLGLAAAGDLQVGFQSTTRSPVWPADGPGYPVRRRFVIPATDAGVDAHRYLYNAFAPDGTDTADEADVVVLVGDHGTDPAQLAAAAGVIASAGTVVLPVRVAAVPVLPEPLRGPAFGSYPTDDVAWLLTDLSHLDLEADVAQRERLIQAGQAHYAESLPVEYQPDATYQQLFAEVLAGSAQRLATAVGVVTELVLAERGHDVVLVSLARAGTPIGVLMRRWAQQMHGLDLPHYAVSIVRGRGIDRVALGYLARHHTPSSVVFVDGWTGKGAIAKELSAALAEVRETDGWDFVDDLAVLADPGECVRTFGTRDDFLIASACLNSTVSGLVSRTVLNPDFLRPDQFHGAKFYADLADGDVSQVLVDAVAAEFDAVRGAVSDQLTAVLTGDRSVTFAGWAAIERIREEYGISSVNFVKPGVGETTRVLLRRVPWRILVREADHPDHAHLRLLAADRGVPVEVRPDLPYSCVGLIRPLSAADRGEG
;
A
#
# COMPACT_ATOMS: atom_id res chain seq x y z
N MET A 1 -0.78 6.33 -50.12
CA MET A 1 -0.15 7.62 -49.80
C MET A 1 -1.19 8.71 -49.96
N THR A 2 -2.02 8.93 -48.95
CA THR A 2 -2.87 10.11 -48.83
C THR A 2 -1.96 11.23 -48.34
N ALA A 3 -1.81 12.31 -49.11
CA ALA A 3 -1.03 13.47 -48.69
C ALA A 3 -1.63 14.01 -47.39
N VAL A 4 -0.84 14.08 -46.32
CA VAL A 4 -1.23 14.80 -45.10
C VAL A 4 -1.35 16.27 -45.52
N LEU A 5 -2.56 16.81 -45.45
CA LEU A 5 -2.78 18.24 -45.67
C LEU A 5 -1.91 19.03 -44.67
N PRO A 6 -1.25 20.13 -45.08
CA PRO A 6 -0.49 20.93 -44.15
C PRO A 6 -1.38 21.37 -42.97
N GLY A 7 -0.82 21.39 -41.76
CA GLY A 7 -1.57 21.80 -40.58
C GLY A 7 -2.00 23.27 -40.68
N TRP A 8 -3.13 23.62 -40.06
CA TRP A 8 -3.71 24.97 -40.12
C TRP A 8 -2.72 26.10 -39.80
N VAL A 9 -1.79 25.90 -38.85
CA VAL A 9 -0.74 26.89 -38.51
C VAL A 9 0.25 27.09 -39.67
N THR A 10 0.62 26.02 -40.37
CA THR A 10 1.47 26.10 -41.57
C THR A 10 0.77 26.87 -42.69
N GLU A 11 -0.50 26.58 -42.93
CA GLU A 11 -1.28 27.23 -43.99
C GLU A 11 -1.57 28.70 -43.68
N SER A 12 -1.88 29.02 -42.42
CA SER A 12 -2.34 30.35 -42.00
C SER A 12 -1.19 31.31 -41.69
N PHE A 13 -0.07 30.80 -41.15
CA PHE A 13 1.04 31.62 -40.65
C PHE A 13 2.42 31.21 -41.21
N GLY A 14 2.49 30.32 -42.20
CA GLY A 14 3.74 29.97 -42.88
C GLY A 14 4.80 29.24 -42.04
N VAL A 15 4.47 28.81 -40.82
CA VAL A 15 5.38 28.03 -39.96
C VAL A 15 5.57 26.65 -40.56
N SER A 16 6.80 26.28 -40.89
CA SER A 16 7.11 25.00 -41.53
C SER A 16 8.20 24.23 -40.80
N ILE A 17 8.14 22.90 -40.90
CA ILE A 17 9.13 21.99 -40.35
C ILE A 17 9.80 21.30 -41.55
N ALA A 18 11.09 21.56 -41.73
CA ALA A 18 11.89 20.85 -42.73
C ALA A 18 12.32 19.48 -42.17
N PRO A 19 12.21 18.40 -42.96
CA PRO A 19 12.61 17.07 -42.52
C PRO A 19 14.14 16.98 -42.38
N GLY A 20 14.58 16.18 -41.41
CA GLY A 20 15.97 15.79 -41.20
C GLY A 20 16.14 14.27 -41.26
N SER A 21 17.06 13.75 -40.45
CA SER A 21 17.34 12.32 -40.33
C SER A 21 16.50 11.65 -39.24
N SER A 22 16.22 10.35 -39.38
CA SER A 22 15.62 9.54 -38.31
C SER A 22 16.22 8.14 -38.29
N PRO A 23 16.66 7.64 -37.12
CA PRO A 23 17.14 6.26 -36.98
C PRO A 23 16.01 5.22 -37.11
N VAL A 24 14.75 5.63 -36.96
CA VAL A 24 13.57 4.75 -36.93
C VAL A 24 12.56 5.08 -38.04
N GLY A 25 12.98 5.88 -39.03
CA GLY A 25 12.17 6.23 -40.19
C GLY A 25 10.95 7.11 -39.89
N LEU A 26 10.85 7.73 -38.72
CA LEU A 26 9.79 8.68 -38.39
C LEU A 26 10.20 10.10 -38.82
N GLU A 27 9.24 10.89 -39.28
CA GLU A 27 9.44 12.31 -39.51
C GLU A 27 9.06 13.11 -38.27
N VAL A 28 9.60 14.32 -38.11
CA VAL A 28 9.21 15.22 -37.00
C VAL A 28 7.70 15.44 -37.01
N THR A 29 7.08 15.59 -38.19
CA THR A 29 5.64 15.75 -38.37
C THR A 29 4.80 14.53 -37.99
N ASP A 30 5.40 13.35 -37.84
CA ASP A 30 4.71 12.18 -37.26
C ASP A 30 4.60 12.31 -35.73
N LEU A 31 5.56 12.99 -35.11
CA LEU A 31 5.74 13.09 -33.66
C LEU A 31 5.16 14.36 -33.05
N VAL A 32 4.94 15.40 -33.85
CA VAL A 32 4.45 16.70 -33.37
C VAL A 32 3.44 17.33 -34.32
N ARG A 33 2.52 18.12 -33.75
CA ARG A 33 1.65 19.06 -34.46
C ARG A 33 1.98 20.50 -34.07
N LEU A 34 1.67 21.45 -34.94
CA LEU A 34 1.86 22.87 -34.64
C LEU A 34 0.62 23.46 -33.97
N ALA A 35 0.84 24.21 -32.89
CA ALA A 35 -0.17 25.03 -32.22
C ALA A 35 0.37 26.45 -31.99
N LEU A 36 -0.50 27.34 -31.55
CA LEU A 36 -0.17 28.71 -31.16
C LEU A 36 -0.23 28.87 -29.64
N ARG A 37 0.57 29.79 -29.12
CA ARG A 37 0.54 30.21 -27.71
C ARG A 37 0.63 31.73 -27.64
N ARG A 38 0.05 32.32 -26.60
CA ARG A 38 0.20 33.76 -26.35
C ARG A 38 1.52 34.00 -25.61
N ASN A 39 2.57 34.36 -26.34
CA ASN A 39 3.91 34.56 -25.76
C ASN A 39 4.71 35.61 -26.55
N PRO A 40 5.37 36.57 -25.88
CA PRO A 40 6.03 37.70 -26.53
C PRO A 40 7.34 37.33 -27.25
N ARG A 41 7.87 36.12 -27.06
CA ARG A 41 9.15 35.68 -27.64
C ARG A 41 8.99 34.57 -28.69
N ARG A 42 7.96 33.73 -28.59
CA ARG A 42 7.74 32.58 -29.49
C ARG A 42 6.24 32.25 -29.57
N ALA A 43 5.62 32.54 -30.71
CA ALA A 43 4.18 32.34 -30.94
C ALA A 43 3.77 30.90 -31.30
N HIS A 44 4.68 30.11 -31.88
CA HIS A 44 4.42 28.71 -32.21
C HIS A 44 4.75 27.77 -31.03
N LEU A 45 4.10 26.62 -31.00
CA LEU A 45 4.32 25.53 -30.06
C LEU A 45 4.30 24.20 -30.80
N LEU A 46 5.20 23.29 -30.41
CA LEU A 46 5.18 21.91 -30.87
C LEU A 46 4.41 21.07 -29.86
N VAL A 47 3.37 20.42 -30.36
CA VAL A 47 2.46 19.59 -29.58
C VAL A 47 2.78 18.14 -29.90
N SER A 48 3.50 17.49 -28.99
CA SER A 48 3.84 16.08 -29.13
C SER A 48 2.60 15.19 -29.21
N THR A 49 2.59 14.28 -30.18
CA THR A 49 1.57 13.26 -30.39
C THR A 49 1.92 11.93 -29.72
N VAL A 50 3.08 11.85 -29.07
CA VAL A 50 3.60 10.63 -28.43
C VAL A 50 3.95 10.80 -26.95
N LEU A 51 3.90 12.02 -26.39
CA LEU A 51 4.30 12.28 -25.01
C LEU A 51 3.14 12.28 -24.00
N GLY A 52 1.93 12.68 -24.43
CA GLY A 52 0.81 12.87 -23.51
C GLY A 52 0.94 14.12 -22.64
N LYS A 53 1.45 15.24 -23.17
CA LYS A 53 1.51 16.52 -22.44
C LYS A 53 0.28 17.39 -22.76
N HIS A 54 0.22 17.93 -23.96
CA HIS A 54 -0.88 18.84 -24.37
C HIS A 54 -2.07 18.11 -25.00
N LEU A 55 -1.92 16.83 -25.35
CA LEU A 55 -2.98 16.01 -25.93
C LEU A 55 -3.09 14.70 -25.15
N PRO A 56 -4.30 14.15 -24.99
CA PRO A 56 -4.47 12.74 -24.64
C PRO A 56 -3.82 11.87 -25.72
N VAL A 57 -2.92 10.98 -25.32
CA VAL A 57 -2.24 10.03 -26.20
C VAL A 57 -2.42 8.63 -25.61
N ASP A 58 -2.66 7.62 -26.44
CA ASP A 58 -2.72 6.22 -25.96
C ASP A 58 -1.49 5.89 -25.11
N VAL A 59 -1.71 5.43 -23.89
CA VAL A 59 -0.64 5.25 -22.88
C VAL A 59 0.45 4.28 -23.35
N ARG A 60 0.12 3.31 -24.22
CA ARG A 60 1.09 2.37 -24.80
C ARG A 60 1.98 3.04 -25.84
N THR A 61 1.45 4.03 -26.56
CA THR A 61 2.27 4.87 -27.46
C THR A 61 3.25 5.72 -26.66
N VAL A 62 2.81 6.30 -25.52
CA VAL A 62 3.68 7.07 -24.62
C VAL A 62 4.81 6.21 -24.07
N ALA A 63 4.46 5.05 -23.49
CA ALA A 63 5.43 4.10 -22.97
C ALA A 63 6.38 3.58 -24.06
N GLY A 64 5.84 3.21 -25.22
CA GLY A 64 6.60 2.69 -26.35
C GLY A 64 7.60 3.70 -26.92
N ALA A 65 7.21 4.98 -27.05
CA ALA A 65 8.10 6.04 -27.55
C ALA A 65 9.27 6.31 -26.59
N GLY A 66 8.99 6.39 -25.28
CA GLY A 66 10.03 6.59 -24.27
C GLY A 66 10.98 5.40 -24.16
N ARG A 67 10.46 4.17 -24.19
CA ARG A 67 11.30 2.96 -24.21
C ARG A 67 12.10 2.86 -25.51
N LEU A 68 11.54 3.20 -26.67
CA LEU A 68 12.30 3.23 -27.91
C LEU A 68 13.49 4.20 -27.82
N LEU A 69 13.28 5.39 -27.26
CA LEU A 69 14.35 6.37 -27.04
C LEU A 69 15.45 5.79 -26.13
N GLY A 70 15.09 5.13 -25.02
CA GLY A 70 16.05 4.45 -24.14
C GLY A 70 16.81 3.32 -24.84
N ALA A 71 16.16 2.54 -25.70
CA ALA A 71 16.81 1.49 -26.48
C ALA A 71 17.83 2.07 -27.48
N LEU A 72 17.52 3.21 -28.12
CA LEU A 72 18.45 3.93 -29.00
C LEU A 72 19.63 4.52 -28.23
N VAL A 73 19.40 5.09 -27.04
CA VAL A 73 20.48 5.53 -26.15
C VAL A 73 21.39 4.36 -25.80
N ARG A 74 20.82 3.18 -25.50
CA ARG A 74 21.61 1.99 -25.21
C ARG A 74 22.51 1.59 -26.40
N LEU A 75 21.96 1.53 -27.61
CA LEU A 75 22.73 1.23 -28.82
C LEU A 75 23.87 2.24 -29.04
N ARG A 76 23.65 3.52 -28.73
CA ARG A 76 24.69 4.55 -28.76
C ARG A 76 25.78 4.30 -27.71
N LEU A 77 25.41 3.86 -26.51
CA LEU A 77 26.35 3.61 -25.42
C LEU A 77 27.23 2.38 -25.67
N VAL A 78 26.64 1.27 -26.13
CA VAL A 78 27.33 -0.04 -26.25
C VAL A 78 27.79 -0.37 -27.66
N GLY A 79 27.33 0.38 -28.67
CA GLY A 79 27.53 0.10 -30.08
C GLY A 79 26.52 -0.92 -30.63
N GLY A 80 25.94 -0.62 -31.78
CA GLY A 80 25.01 -1.50 -32.48
C GLY A 80 24.19 -0.77 -33.54
N GLU A 81 23.49 -1.54 -34.38
CA GLU A 81 22.58 -1.01 -35.40
C GLU A 81 21.13 -1.11 -34.93
N VAL A 82 20.29 -0.21 -35.45
CA VAL A 82 18.84 -0.21 -35.14
C VAL A 82 18.19 -1.38 -35.87
N PRO A 83 17.57 -2.34 -35.17
CA PRO A 83 16.87 -3.45 -35.81
C PRO A 83 15.72 -2.98 -36.70
N GLY A 84 15.58 -3.57 -37.89
CA GLY A 84 14.46 -3.27 -38.80
C GLY A 84 13.08 -3.50 -38.16
N SER A 85 12.97 -4.45 -37.23
CA SER A 85 11.75 -4.69 -36.46
C SER A 85 11.33 -3.48 -35.61
N TRP A 86 12.27 -2.69 -35.11
CA TRP A 86 11.97 -1.47 -34.34
C TRP A 86 11.50 -0.34 -35.25
N VAL A 87 12.08 -0.23 -36.45
CA VAL A 87 11.62 0.72 -37.49
C VAL A 87 10.17 0.43 -37.88
N ASP A 88 9.85 -0.84 -38.14
CA ASP A 88 8.50 -1.28 -38.47
C ASP A 88 7.52 -1.04 -37.32
N ALA A 89 7.91 -1.38 -36.09
CA ALA A 89 7.10 -1.16 -34.90
C ALA A 89 6.83 0.33 -34.65
N ALA A 90 7.85 1.19 -34.79
CA ALA A 90 7.73 2.64 -34.63
C ALA A 90 6.69 3.21 -35.61
N ARG A 91 6.76 2.83 -36.89
CA ARG A 91 5.77 3.24 -37.89
C ARG A 91 4.37 2.72 -37.57
N ARG A 92 4.23 1.45 -37.17
CA ARG A 92 2.93 0.87 -36.83
C ARG A 92 2.29 1.54 -35.61
N THR A 93 3.07 1.90 -34.59
CA THR A 93 2.56 2.56 -33.38
C THR A 93 2.22 4.04 -33.61
N VAL A 94 3.12 4.81 -34.23
CA VAL A 94 2.94 6.26 -34.38
C VAL A 94 1.99 6.60 -35.53
N VAL A 95 2.11 5.90 -36.66
CA VAL A 95 1.37 6.20 -37.90
C VAL A 95 0.27 5.18 -38.17
N GLY A 96 0.52 3.89 -37.90
CA GLY A 96 -0.36 2.78 -38.28
C GLY A 96 -1.51 2.47 -37.32
N GLY A 97 -1.54 3.05 -36.11
CA GLY A 97 -2.58 2.85 -35.10
C GLY A 97 -2.42 1.60 -34.22
N ASP A 98 -1.41 0.76 -34.43
CA ASP A 98 -1.10 -0.40 -33.58
C ASP A 98 -0.31 0.05 -32.34
N ARG A 99 -1.06 0.47 -31.31
CA ARG A 99 -0.53 1.16 -30.13
C ARG A 99 0.43 0.32 -29.27
N ALA A 100 0.40 -1.01 -29.41
CA ALA A 100 1.24 -1.93 -28.65
C ALA A 100 2.53 -2.34 -29.38
N ALA A 101 2.63 -2.15 -30.71
CA ALA A 101 3.71 -2.71 -31.53
C ALA A 101 5.12 -2.42 -31.01
N LEU A 102 5.38 -1.21 -30.48
CA LEU A 102 6.67 -0.86 -29.88
C LEU A 102 6.95 -1.63 -28.59
N LEU A 103 5.97 -1.78 -27.71
CA LEU A 103 6.15 -2.51 -26.46
C LEU A 103 6.46 -3.99 -26.72
N ASP A 104 5.85 -4.58 -27.75
CA ASP A 104 6.07 -5.97 -28.14
C ASP A 104 7.42 -6.21 -28.84
N ALA A 105 7.92 -5.21 -29.57
CA ALA A 105 9.14 -5.34 -30.39
C ALA A 105 10.44 -5.02 -29.64
N LEU A 106 10.36 -4.23 -28.57
CA LEU A 106 11.53 -3.80 -27.81
C LEU A 106 12.05 -4.92 -26.89
N PRO A 107 13.38 -5.07 -26.74
CA PRO A 107 13.95 -6.09 -25.88
C PRO A 107 13.72 -5.76 -24.40
N ALA A 108 13.84 -6.77 -23.54
CA ALA A 108 13.92 -6.56 -22.11
C ALA A 108 15.09 -5.61 -21.75
N PRO A 109 14.93 -4.77 -20.70
CA PRO A 109 15.98 -3.86 -20.27
C PRO A 109 17.21 -4.64 -19.79
N VAL A 110 18.39 -4.08 -20.06
CA VAL A 110 19.67 -4.65 -19.63
C VAL A 110 20.38 -3.58 -18.81
N PRO A 111 20.71 -3.84 -17.53
CA PRO A 111 21.32 -2.86 -16.65
C PRO A 111 22.51 -2.15 -17.30
N THR A 112 22.45 -0.82 -17.32
CA THR A 112 23.47 0.04 -17.89
C THR A 112 23.96 0.99 -16.81
N ASP A 113 25.29 1.09 -16.66
CA ASP A 113 25.89 1.99 -15.67
C ASP A 113 25.78 3.45 -16.12
N CYS A 114 24.60 4.04 -15.93
CA CYS A 114 24.29 5.44 -16.20
C CYS A 114 23.28 5.98 -15.19
N VAL A 115 23.32 7.31 -15.01
CA VAL A 115 22.25 8.07 -14.35
C VAL A 115 21.40 8.71 -15.44
N VAL A 116 20.08 8.66 -15.29
CA VAL A 116 19.13 9.35 -16.19
C VAL A 116 18.49 10.51 -15.44
N LEU A 117 18.48 11.69 -16.06
CA LEU A 117 17.88 12.91 -15.52
C LEU A 117 16.86 13.46 -16.52
N GLY A 118 15.57 13.34 -16.23
CA GLY A 118 14.50 13.99 -16.99
C GLY A 118 14.31 15.45 -16.62
N TYR A 119 14.02 16.31 -17.59
CA TYR A 119 13.66 17.69 -17.32
C TYR A 119 12.19 17.83 -16.94
N ALA A 120 11.95 18.53 -15.84
CA ALA A 120 10.59 18.96 -15.50
C ALA A 120 10.16 20.05 -16.50
N GLU A 121 8.88 20.26 -16.71
CA GLU A 121 7.78 19.44 -16.24
C GLU A 121 7.59 18.19 -17.12
N THR A 122 8.08 18.24 -18.34
CA THR A 122 7.52 17.52 -19.51
C THR A 122 8.15 16.18 -19.78
N ALA A 123 9.41 16.03 -19.39
CA ALA A 123 10.21 14.85 -19.62
C ALA A 123 10.42 14.04 -18.34
N THR A 124 9.62 14.23 -17.29
CA THR A 124 9.74 13.42 -16.06
C THR A 124 9.37 11.97 -16.33
N ALA A 125 8.18 11.69 -16.86
CA ALA A 125 7.80 10.32 -17.27
C ALA A 125 8.65 9.81 -18.42
N LEU A 126 9.01 10.65 -19.39
CA LEU A 126 9.89 10.26 -20.50
C LEU A 126 11.27 9.80 -19.98
N GLY A 127 11.84 10.54 -19.03
CA GLY A 127 13.09 10.18 -18.35
C GLY A 127 12.99 8.85 -17.62
N HIS A 128 11.88 8.59 -16.92
CA HIS A 128 11.62 7.28 -16.31
C HIS A 128 11.53 6.15 -17.33
N LEU A 129 10.80 6.32 -18.42
CA LEU A 129 10.66 5.29 -19.47
C LEU A 129 12.00 5.01 -20.18
N VAL A 130 12.81 6.04 -20.41
CA VAL A 130 14.18 5.92 -20.92
C VAL A 130 15.05 5.13 -19.93
N ALA A 131 14.98 5.48 -18.64
CA ALA A 131 15.74 4.84 -17.58
C ALA A 131 15.37 3.38 -17.35
N GLU A 132 14.07 3.07 -17.38
CA GLU A 132 13.55 1.71 -17.27
C GLU A 132 14.09 0.85 -18.41
N GLN A 133 14.01 1.32 -19.66
CA GLN A 133 14.54 0.57 -20.80
C GLN A 133 16.07 0.39 -20.75
N LEU A 134 16.79 1.40 -20.25
CA LEU A 134 18.24 1.34 -20.06
C LEU A 134 18.66 0.43 -18.91
N GLY A 135 17.75 0.08 -18.00
CA GLY A 135 18.12 -0.45 -16.68
C GLY A 135 19.12 0.47 -15.99
N ALA A 136 18.83 1.79 -16.00
CA ALA A 136 19.72 2.80 -15.43
C ALA A 136 19.90 2.58 -13.92
N ARG A 137 21.09 2.92 -13.41
CA ARG A 137 21.41 2.79 -11.99
C ARG A 137 20.50 3.67 -11.13
N TRP A 138 20.33 4.91 -11.56
CA TRP A 138 19.49 5.92 -10.92
C TRP A 138 18.65 6.65 -11.97
N THR A 139 17.39 6.88 -11.59
CA THR A 139 16.46 7.72 -12.33
C THR A 139 16.14 8.95 -11.51
N LEU A 140 16.41 10.13 -12.09
CA LEU A 140 16.18 11.43 -11.49
C LEU A 140 15.33 12.29 -12.42
N HIS A 141 14.69 13.32 -11.87
CA HIS A 141 14.26 14.47 -12.66
C HIS A 141 14.50 15.76 -11.92
N SER A 142 14.70 16.85 -12.67
CA SER A 142 14.67 18.19 -12.06
C SER A 142 13.27 18.48 -11.52
N THR A 143 13.17 19.43 -10.59
CA THR A 143 11.88 19.88 -10.04
C THR A 143 11.78 21.40 -10.06
N ARG A 144 10.55 21.90 -10.18
CA ARG A 144 10.23 23.32 -9.92
C ARG A 144 9.51 23.50 -8.57
N ARG A 145 9.27 22.40 -7.87
CA ARG A 145 8.64 22.31 -6.56
C ARG A 145 9.75 22.11 -5.52
N PRO A 146 10.12 23.14 -4.74
CA PRO A 146 11.13 22.98 -3.71
C PRO A 146 10.59 22.10 -2.59
N ASP A 147 11.36 21.08 -2.19
CA ASP A 147 11.15 20.39 -0.92
C ASP A 147 12.05 21.02 0.16
N PRO A 148 11.50 21.74 1.17
CA PRO A 148 12.29 22.38 2.22
C PRO A 148 13.12 21.42 3.06
N GLY A 149 12.73 20.14 3.13
CA GLY A 149 13.42 19.10 3.90
C GLY A 149 14.63 18.51 3.16
N VAL A 150 14.76 18.76 1.86
CA VAL A 150 15.80 18.14 1.01
C VAL A 150 16.78 19.19 0.48
N PRO A 151 18.11 19.02 0.66
CA PRO A 151 19.08 19.96 0.12
C PRO A 151 19.02 20.08 -1.40
N VAL A 152 19.08 21.32 -1.91
CA VAL A 152 19.31 21.58 -3.34
C VAL A 152 20.79 21.36 -3.64
N THR A 153 21.06 20.46 -4.57
CA THR A 153 22.43 20.04 -4.94
C THR A 153 22.95 20.69 -6.22
N GLY A 154 22.05 21.28 -7.03
CA GLY A 154 22.35 22.01 -8.25
C GLY A 154 21.12 22.74 -8.79
N THR A 155 21.36 23.80 -9.56
CA THR A 155 20.31 24.70 -10.07
C THR A 155 20.64 25.15 -11.49
N PHE A 156 19.68 25.16 -12.41
CA PHE A 156 19.90 25.67 -13.77
C PHE A 156 18.67 26.39 -14.34
N GLU A 157 18.89 27.25 -15.32
CA GLU A 157 17.86 28.13 -15.89
C GLU A 157 17.39 27.65 -17.27
N GLU A 158 16.07 27.62 -17.49
CA GLU A 158 15.46 27.39 -18.79
C GLU A 158 15.11 28.73 -19.46
N GLY A 159 15.79 29.10 -20.56
CA GLY A 159 15.70 30.45 -21.16
C GLY A 159 14.36 30.87 -21.80
N HIS A 160 13.30 30.04 -21.74
CA HIS A 160 12.06 30.23 -22.51
C HIS A 160 10.75 30.17 -21.70
N SER A 161 10.80 30.04 -20.37
CA SER A 161 9.60 29.93 -19.50
C SER A 161 9.54 31.07 -18.46
N HIS A 162 8.39 31.30 -17.82
CA HIS A 162 8.16 32.41 -16.87
C HIS A 162 8.56 32.08 -15.40
N ALA A 163 8.92 30.82 -15.11
CA ALA A 163 9.56 30.38 -13.86
C ALA A 163 10.74 29.49 -14.26
N THR A 164 11.90 30.12 -14.42
CA THR A 164 13.02 29.59 -15.21
C THR A 164 13.94 28.63 -14.44
N THR A 165 13.85 28.61 -13.11
CA THR A 165 14.78 27.88 -12.25
C THR A 165 14.37 26.42 -12.05
N HIS A 166 15.25 25.50 -12.41
CA HIS A 166 15.17 24.08 -12.11
C HIS A 166 16.06 23.72 -10.91
N LEU A 167 15.53 22.89 -10.02
CA LEU A 167 16.23 22.39 -8.84
C LEU A 167 16.56 20.90 -9.00
N LEU A 168 17.68 20.48 -8.40
CA LEU A 168 18.06 19.08 -8.24
C LEU A 168 18.14 18.72 -6.75
N GLN A 169 17.28 17.80 -6.30
CA GLN A 169 17.14 17.41 -4.89
C GLN A 169 17.23 15.88 -4.68
N PRO A 170 18.30 15.19 -5.14
CA PRO A 170 18.50 13.75 -4.96
C PRO A 170 18.77 13.36 -3.50
N VAL A 171 18.30 12.18 -3.10
CA VAL A 171 18.48 11.61 -1.75
C VAL A 171 18.88 10.12 -1.86
N PRO A 172 20.17 9.77 -1.66
CA PRO A 172 21.25 10.62 -1.19
C PRO A 172 21.82 11.58 -2.26
N ALA A 173 22.54 12.61 -1.82
CA ALA A 173 23.01 13.71 -2.68
C ALA A 173 24.06 13.30 -3.74
N ASP A 174 24.69 12.13 -3.57
CA ASP A 174 25.76 11.58 -4.41
C ASP A 174 25.27 10.67 -5.53
N GLN A 175 23.96 10.35 -5.60
CA GLN A 175 23.35 9.57 -6.69
C GLN A 175 23.77 10.05 -8.09
N LEU A 176 23.83 11.36 -8.30
CA LEU A 176 24.24 11.98 -9.57
C LEU A 176 25.67 11.63 -9.98
N THR A 177 26.54 11.26 -9.04
CA THR A 177 27.97 10.97 -9.28
C THR A 177 28.31 9.48 -9.28
N GLU A 178 27.35 8.60 -9.04
CA GLU A 178 27.61 7.16 -8.96
C GLU A 178 27.88 6.50 -10.33
N SER A 179 27.70 7.24 -11.43
CA SER A 179 28.10 6.80 -12.78
C SER A 179 28.92 7.88 -13.49
N THR A 180 29.77 7.43 -14.41
CA THR A 180 30.54 8.31 -15.31
C THR A 180 29.73 8.79 -16.52
N THR A 181 28.51 8.26 -16.72
CA THR A 181 27.61 8.60 -17.83
C THR A 181 26.31 9.21 -17.31
N LEU A 182 25.99 10.42 -17.77
CA LEU A 182 24.72 11.09 -17.47
C LEU A 182 23.87 11.22 -18.75
N VAL A 183 22.65 10.70 -18.72
CA VAL A 183 21.67 10.84 -19.79
C VAL A 183 20.68 11.93 -19.40
N LEU A 184 20.67 13.04 -20.13
CA LEU A 184 19.74 14.16 -19.97
C LEU A 184 18.57 13.96 -20.94
N VAL A 185 17.35 13.94 -20.42
CA VAL A 185 16.15 13.62 -21.20
C VAL A 185 15.21 14.82 -21.28
N ASP A 186 14.86 15.21 -22.50
CA ASP A 186 13.89 16.28 -22.78
C ASP A 186 12.85 15.83 -23.83
N ASP A 187 11.76 16.58 -24.01
CA ASP A 187 10.81 16.30 -25.09
C ASP A 187 11.32 16.81 -26.45
N GLU A 188 11.84 18.03 -26.51
CA GLU A 188 12.43 18.63 -27.71
C GLU A 188 13.80 19.27 -27.45
N LEU A 189 14.72 19.15 -28.41
CA LEU A 189 15.97 19.90 -28.40
C LEU A 189 15.92 21.02 -29.44
N SER A 190 15.87 22.27 -28.99
CA SER A 190 15.79 23.45 -29.86
C SER A 190 17.15 24.11 -30.09
N THR A 191 17.67 24.90 -29.15
CA THR A 191 19.02 25.52 -29.24
C THR A 191 20.06 24.77 -28.40
N GLY A 192 19.64 23.80 -27.59
CA GLY A 192 20.50 23.10 -26.63
C GLY A 192 20.92 23.91 -25.40
N ARG A 193 20.51 25.18 -25.28
CA ARG A 193 20.93 26.07 -24.17
C ARG A 193 20.65 25.50 -22.78
N THR A 194 19.48 24.90 -22.56
CA THR A 194 19.12 24.29 -21.26
C THR A 194 20.10 23.15 -20.93
N ALA A 195 20.33 22.24 -21.87
CA ALA A 195 21.27 21.13 -21.70
C ALA A 195 22.71 21.63 -21.45
N ILE A 196 23.17 22.64 -22.19
CA ILE A 196 24.48 23.27 -21.98
C ILE A 196 24.59 23.85 -20.56
N GLY A 197 23.57 24.57 -20.10
CA GLY A 197 23.51 25.13 -18.75
C GLY A 197 23.57 24.05 -17.67
N THR A 198 22.75 22.99 -17.82
CA THR A 198 22.78 21.83 -16.91
C THR A 198 24.15 21.15 -16.90
N ILE A 199 24.75 20.89 -18.06
CA ILE A 199 26.07 20.26 -18.15
C ILE A 199 27.12 21.12 -17.46
N ARG A 200 27.15 22.44 -17.70
CA ARG A 200 28.13 23.32 -17.03
C ARG A 200 27.97 23.33 -15.52
N GLU A 201 26.74 23.46 -15.02
CA GLU A 201 26.45 23.47 -13.59
C GLU A 201 26.88 22.15 -12.93
N LEU A 202 26.47 21.03 -13.51
CA LEU A 202 26.81 19.71 -12.98
C LEU A 202 28.31 19.45 -13.11
N HIS A 203 28.92 19.73 -14.25
CA HIS A 203 30.33 19.43 -14.49
C HIS A 203 31.27 20.21 -13.57
N ALA A 204 30.89 21.43 -13.17
CA ALA A 204 31.68 22.26 -12.25
C ALA A 204 31.84 21.63 -10.85
N THR A 205 30.86 20.82 -10.41
CA THR A 205 30.84 20.24 -9.05
C THR A 205 30.89 18.71 -9.03
N ARG A 206 30.45 18.07 -10.12
CA ARG A 206 30.15 16.65 -10.27
C ARG A 206 30.43 16.22 -11.72
N PRO A 207 31.70 16.14 -12.13
CA PRO A 207 32.05 15.89 -13.53
C PRO A 207 31.72 14.47 -13.98
N HIS A 208 31.06 14.35 -15.13
CA HIS A 208 30.87 13.09 -15.86
C HIS A 208 31.84 13.02 -17.05
N ARG A 209 32.17 11.81 -17.49
CA ARG A 209 33.02 11.59 -18.68
C ARG A 209 32.20 11.65 -19.96
N ARG A 210 30.92 11.28 -19.89
CA ARG A 210 30.01 11.17 -21.02
C ARG A 210 28.64 11.75 -20.66
N TYR A 211 28.12 12.59 -21.55
CA TYR A 211 26.77 13.12 -21.50
C TYR A 211 26.01 12.65 -22.75
N VAL A 212 24.79 12.17 -22.57
CA VAL A 212 23.88 11.85 -23.68
C VAL A 212 22.65 12.73 -23.57
N LEU A 213 22.35 13.50 -24.61
CA LEU A 213 21.11 14.26 -24.72
C LEU A 213 20.10 13.40 -25.49
N ALA A 214 19.06 12.96 -24.81
CA ALA A 214 18.00 12.15 -25.39
C ALA A 214 16.72 12.98 -25.53
N CYS A 215 16.15 13.06 -26.73
CA CYS A 215 14.90 13.77 -26.95
C CYS A 215 13.99 13.04 -27.95
N LEU A 216 12.71 13.39 -28.00
CA LEU A 216 11.82 12.85 -29.04
C LEU A 216 12.17 13.47 -30.40
N VAL A 217 12.41 14.78 -30.42
CA VAL A 217 12.76 15.53 -31.64
C VAL A 217 13.98 16.44 -31.43
N ASP A 218 14.92 16.40 -32.37
CA ASP A 218 16.06 17.34 -32.45
C ASP A 218 15.85 18.36 -33.57
N LEU A 219 15.75 19.63 -33.18
CA LEU A 219 15.39 20.75 -34.07
C LEU A 219 16.48 21.80 -34.17
N ARG A 220 17.67 21.48 -33.66
CA ARG A 220 18.83 22.36 -33.67
C ARG A 220 19.24 22.73 -35.08
N SER A 221 19.71 23.97 -35.23
CA SER A 221 20.38 24.41 -36.44
C SER A 221 21.81 23.85 -36.51
N ALA A 222 22.45 23.99 -37.68
CA ALA A 222 23.86 23.63 -37.82
C ALA A 222 24.79 24.44 -36.89
N GLU A 223 24.41 25.69 -36.56
CA GLU A 223 25.13 26.52 -35.59
C GLU A 223 24.99 25.95 -34.18
N ASP A 224 23.77 25.60 -33.76
CA ASP A 224 23.51 25.01 -32.44
C ASP A 224 24.19 23.64 -32.26
N HIS A 225 24.39 22.88 -33.35
CA HIS A 225 25.21 21.66 -33.32
C HIS A 225 26.66 21.96 -32.95
N SER A 226 27.27 22.94 -33.62
CA SER A 226 28.66 23.34 -33.36
C SER A 226 28.87 23.80 -31.92
N VAL A 227 27.90 24.48 -31.32
CA VAL A 227 28.00 24.95 -29.93
C VAL A 227 28.12 23.79 -28.93
N ILE A 228 27.45 22.66 -29.18
CA ILE A 228 27.58 21.47 -28.31
C ILE A 228 28.92 20.78 -28.53
N ASP A 229 29.40 20.71 -29.78
CA ASP A 229 30.73 20.17 -30.10
C ASP A 229 31.84 20.99 -29.43
N ASP A 230 31.72 22.32 -29.46
CA ASP A 230 32.64 23.25 -28.80
C ASP A 230 32.62 23.06 -27.27
N LEU A 231 31.44 22.86 -26.66
CA LEU A 231 31.32 22.56 -25.23
C LEU A 231 32.01 21.24 -24.87
N ALA A 232 31.81 20.19 -25.70
CA ALA A 232 32.45 18.90 -25.48
C ALA A 232 33.98 19.02 -25.51
N ALA A 233 34.51 19.77 -26.48
CA ALA A 233 35.93 20.06 -26.60
C ALA A 233 36.46 20.92 -25.43
N GLU A 234 35.71 21.93 -25.00
CA GLU A 234 36.05 22.80 -23.87
C GLU A 234 36.18 22.01 -22.56
N LEU A 235 35.21 21.13 -22.27
CA LEU A 235 35.17 20.35 -21.02
C LEU A 235 36.02 19.07 -21.08
N GLY A 236 36.48 18.65 -22.26
CA GLY A 236 37.22 17.41 -22.44
C GLY A 236 36.37 16.16 -22.20
N VAL A 237 35.09 16.21 -22.57
CA VAL A 237 34.09 15.15 -22.36
C VAL A 237 33.48 14.70 -23.68
N VAL A 238 32.75 13.59 -23.66
CA VAL A 238 31.92 13.15 -24.79
C VAL A 238 30.50 13.67 -24.58
N ILE A 239 29.96 14.40 -25.57
CA ILE A 239 28.54 14.78 -25.61
C ILE A 239 27.93 14.21 -26.88
N GLU A 240 26.88 13.40 -26.74
CA GLU A 240 26.18 12.79 -27.87
C GLU A 240 24.69 13.10 -27.81
N VAL A 241 24.04 13.18 -28.98
CA VAL A 241 22.60 13.41 -29.09
C VAL A 241 21.91 12.22 -29.72
N VAL A 242 20.79 11.80 -29.13
CA VAL A 242 19.94 10.70 -29.59
C VAL A 242 18.50 11.22 -29.69
N ALA A 243 17.91 11.12 -30.87
CA ALA A 243 16.53 11.53 -31.12
C ALA A 243 15.77 10.52 -31.96
N LEU A 244 14.43 10.47 -31.83
CA LEU A 244 13.59 9.64 -32.71
C LEU A 244 13.51 10.23 -34.12
N ALA A 245 13.50 11.55 -34.24
CA ALA A 245 13.59 12.26 -35.50
C ALA A 245 14.33 13.60 -35.34
N SER A 246 14.93 14.09 -36.42
CA SER A 246 15.53 15.42 -36.49
C SER A 246 14.91 16.25 -37.61
N GLY A 247 14.97 17.57 -37.49
CA GLY A 247 14.45 18.50 -38.49
C GLY A 247 14.85 19.94 -38.19
N THR A 248 14.21 20.90 -38.85
CA THR A 248 14.43 22.32 -38.58
C THR A 248 13.13 23.09 -38.71
N VAL A 249 12.81 23.90 -37.69
CA VAL A 249 11.64 24.79 -37.74
C VAL A 249 12.02 26.09 -38.46
N ARG A 250 11.22 26.48 -39.45
CA ARG A 250 11.34 27.76 -40.15
C ARG A 250 10.17 28.65 -39.77
N LEU A 251 10.50 29.85 -39.31
CA LEU A 251 9.55 30.87 -38.90
C LEU A 251 9.58 32.00 -39.94
N PRO A 252 8.42 32.48 -40.40
CA PRO A 252 8.36 33.67 -41.22
C PRO A 252 8.65 34.94 -40.41
N ASP A 253 9.14 35.97 -41.10
CA ASP A 253 9.32 37.30 -40.53
C ASP A 253 7.98 37.87 -40.07
N GLY A 254 7.94 38.53 -38.92
CA GLY A 254 6.71 39.15 -38.39
C GLY A 254 5.72 38.20 -37.71
N LEU A 255 6.01 36.89 -37.63
CA LEU A 255 5.11 35.87 -37.06
C LEU A 255 4.50 36.25 -35.69
N LEU A 256 5.30 36.85 -34.80
CA LEU A 256 4.83 37.23 -33.45
C LEU A 256 3.71 38.27 -33.52
N THR A 257 3.87 39.28 -34.37
CA THR A 257 2.88 40.35 -34.55
C THR A 257 1.64 39.79 -35.25
N GLU A 258 1.80 39.02 -36.33
CA GLU A 258 0.68 38.43 -37.06
C GLU A 258 -0.18 37.50 -36.19
N VAL A 259 0.45 36.65 -35.37
CA VAL A 259 -0.29 35.77 -34.45
C VAL A 259 -0.99 36.58 -33.36
N SER A 260 -0.34 37.62 -32.81
CA SER A 260 -0.96 38.48 -31.79
C SER A 260 -2.19 39.19 -32.34
N ASP A 261 -2.07 39.82 -33.51
CA ASP A 261 -3.17 40.53 -34.17
C ASP A 261 -4.33 39.57 -34.49
N TRP A 262 -4.03 38.34 -34.91
CA TRP A 262 -5.04 37.31 -35.14
C TRP A 262 -5.74 36.88 -33.84
N GLN A 263 -5.00 36.67 -32.75
CA GLN A 263 -5.57 36.30 -31.44
C GLN A 263 -6.48 37.40 -30.89
N ASP A 264 -6.10 38.66 -31.05
CA ASP A 264 -6.91 39.81 -30.63
C ASP A 264 -8.20 39.94 -31.46
N ALA A 265 -8.15 39.59 -32.75
CA ALA A 265 -9.32 39.53 -33.62
C ALA A 265 -10.22 38.30 -33.36
N HIS A 266 -9.71 37.25 -32.71
CA HIS A 266 -10.39 35.97 -32.50
C HIS A 266 -10.33 35.52 -31.03
N PRO A 267 -10.99 36.23 -30.10
CA PRO A 267 -10.99 35.87 -28.69
C PRO A 267 -11.59 34.47 -28.47
N VAL A 268 -11.02 33.75 -27.50
CA VAL A 268 -11.48 32.40 -27.14
C VAL A 268 -12.94 32.45 -26.69
N THR A 269 -13.77 31.58 -27.25
CA THR A 269 -15.19 31.50 -26.88
C THR A 269 -15.36 30.76 -25.54
N PRO A 270 -16.34 31.14 -24.69
CA PRO A 270 -16.60 30.44 -23.43
C PRO A 270 -16.96 28.95 -23.60
N ALA A 271 -17.37 28.52 -24.81
CA ALA A 271 -17.64 27.13 -25.11
C ALA A 271 -16.37 26.25 -25.20
N LEU A 272 -15.21 26.88 -25.37
CA LEU A 272 -13.90 26.23 -25.53
C LEU A 272 -12.97 26.47 -24.34
N ASP A 273 -13.42 27.21 -23.34
CA ASP A 273 -12.61 27.68 -22.21
C ASP A 273 -13.35 27.52 -20.90
N PHE A 274 -12.85 26.62 -20.05
CA PHE A 274 -13.47 26.22 -18.79
C PHE A 274 -12.60 26.69 -17.62
N GLY A 275 -13.22 27.25 -16.58
CA GLY A 275 -12.51 27.78 -15.40
C GLY A 275 -12.64 29.31 -15.27
N PRO A 276 -11.90 29.93 -14.33
CA PRO A 276 -11.90 31.39 -14.19
C PRO A 276 -11.37 32.04 -15.47
N LEU A 277 -11.97 33.16 -15.87
CA LEU A 277 -11.48 33.98 -16.98
C LEU A 277 -10.04 34.41 -16.67
N LEU A 278 -9.12 34.14 -17.60
CA LEU A 278 -7.75 34.64 -17.50
C LEU A 278 -7.79 36.18 -17.47
N PRO A 279 -7.11 36.85 -16.52
CA PRO A 279 -6.83 38.27 -16.67
C PRO A 279 -5.91 38.51 -17.88
N ASP A 280 -5.94 39.74 -18.39
CA ASP A 280 -5.14 40.15 -19.54
C ASP A 280 -3.64 39.91 -19.24
N PRO A 281 -2.78 39.51 -20.20
CA PRO A 281 -1.35 39.25 -19.93
C PRO A 281 -0.58 40.46 -19.38
N ALA A 282 -1.16 41.66 -19.45
CA ALA A 282 -0.63 42.88 -18.85
C ALA A 282 -0.83 42.96 -17.32
N ASP A 283 -1.74 42.16 -16.75
CA ASP A 283 -2.11 42.17 -15.33
C ASP A 283 -1.41 41.08 -14.50
N VAL A 284 -0.54 40.28 -15.12
CA VAL A 284 0.25 39.22 -14.48
C VAL A 284 1.66 39.76 -14.20
N THR A 285 2.07 39.78 -12.92
CA THR A 285 3.44 40.16 -12.54
C THR A 285 4.44 39.10 -13.01
N SER A 286 5.73 39.44 -13.06
CA SER A 286 6.80 38.56 -13.58
C SER A 286 6.98 37.23 -12.83
N ASP A 287 6.27 37.03 -11.72
CA ASP A 287 6.24 35.83 -10.87
C ASP A 287 4.94 35.00 -10.98
N GLY A 288 3.98 35.42 -11.82
CA GLY A 288 2.75 34.68 -12.06
C GLY A 288 1.65 34.85 -10.99
N SER A 289 1.79 35.79 -10.04
CA SER A 289 0.76 36.05 -9.03
C SER A 289 -0.45 36.81 -9.61
N LEU A 290 -1.65 36.53 -9.06
CA LEU A 290 -2.90 37.23 -9.40
C LEU A 290 -3.27 38.24 -8.30
N GLY A 291 -3.81 39.39 -8.70
CA GLY A 291 -4.37 40.37 -7.76
C GLY A 291 -5.59 39.82 -6.99
N PRO A 292 -5.87 40.34 -5.77
CA PRO A 292 -6.90 39.81 -4.90
C PRO A 292 -8.30 40.10 -5.47
N GLY A 293 -8.95 39.09 -6.07
CA GLY A 293 -10.32 39.23 -6.57
C GLY A 293 -10.94 38.10 -7.39
N ALA A 294 -10.28 36.96 -7.60
CA ALA A 294 -10.85 35.86 -8.40
C ALA A 294 -11.89 35.07 -7.61
N ALA A 295 -13.13 35.00 -8.12
CA ALA A 295 -14.24 34.29 -7.51
C ALA A 295 -14.14 32.76 -7.71
N THR A 296 -14.51 32.00 -6.67
CA THR A 296 -14.60 30.54 -6.66
C THR A 296 -15.69 30.04 -7.64
N PRO A 297 -15.43 29.05 -8.52
CA PRO A 297 -16.44 28.54 -9.44
C PRO A 297 -17.53 27.72 -8.72
N ALA A 298 -18.74 27.71 -9.27
CA ALA A 298 -19.83 26.87 -8.82
C ALA A 298 -19.65 25.41 -9.25
N VAL A 299 -19.92 24.48 -8.34
CA VAL A 299 -19.76 23.02 -8.50
C VAL A 299 -20.88 22.46 -9.38
N GLY A 300 -20.53 21.79 -10.49
CA GLY A 300 -21.46 21.07 -11.36
C GLY A 300 -21.85 19.68 -10.81
N SER A 301 -23.03 19.17 -11.18
CA SER A 301 -23.70 18.01 -10.58
C SER A 301 -23.26 16.63 -11.10
N GLY A 302 -21.96 16.40 -11.34
CA GLY A 302 -21.44 15.16 -11.96
C GLY A 302 -20.22 14.53 -11.26
N ILE A 303 -19.93 14.92 -10.02
CA ILE A 303 -18.68 14.59 -9.33
C ILE A 303 -18.87 13.39 -8.38
N LEU A 304 -17.92 12.46 -8.36
CA LEU A 304 -17.60 11.70 -7.14
C LEU A 304 -16.80 12.64 -6.24
N THR A 305 -17.46 13.36 -5.33
CA THR A 305 -16.91 14.56 -4.65
C THR A 305 -15.74 14.29 -3.70
N GLU A 306 -15.40 13.04 -3.43
CA GLU A 306 -14.34 12.67 -2.50
C GLU A 306 -13.08 12.22 -3.27
N VAL A 307 -11.94 12.80 -2.92
CA VAL A 307 -10.63 12.33 -3.40
C VAL A 307 -10.37 10.95 -2.83
N VAL A 308 -10.07 9.99 -3.70
CA VAL A 308 -9.74 8.62 -3.28
C VAL A 308 -8.24 8.48 -3.09
N ASP A 309 -7.81 8.07 -1.90
CA ASP A 309 -6.41 7.76 -1.63
C ASP A 309 -6.06 6.35 -2.14
N LEU A 310 -5.09 6.30 -3.06
CA LEU A 310 -4.48 5.10 -3.60
C LEU A 310 -3.31 4.71 -2.69
N ALA A 311 -3.47 3.58 -2.01
CA ALA A 311 -2.46 3.03 -1.11
C ALA A 311 -1.11 2.81 -1.82
N TRP A 312 -0.08 3.51 -1.35
CA TRP A 312 1.28 3.44 -1.88
C TRP A 312 2.28 3.03 -0.79
N PRO A 313 3.15 2.03 -1.01
CA PRO A 313 4.11 1.60 0.01
C PRO A 313 4.97 2.75 0.55
N ALA A 314 4.93 2.96 1.87
CA ALA A 314 5.79 3.94 2.54
C ALA A 314 7.27 3.60 2.28
N GLY A 315 8.05 4.63 1.91
CA GLY A 315 9.47 4.47 1.58
C GLY A 315 9.76 4.07 0.12
N LEU A 316 8.74 3.68 -0.66
CA LEU A 316 8.89 3.43 -2.09
C LEU A 316 8.73 4.75 -2.87
N PRO A 317 9.73 5.19 -3.66
CA PRO A 317 9.61 6.44 -4.42
C PRO A 317 8.49 6.37 -5.46
N GLU A 318 7.69 7.43 -5.55
CA GLU A 318 6.62 7.58 -6.55
C GLU A 318 7.09 8.38 -7.78
N SER A 319 8.29 8.94 -7.73
CA SER A 319 8.88 9.73 -8.82
C SER A 319 10.41 9.72 -8.73
N GLY A 320 11.04 10.42 -9.67
CA GLY A 320 12.49 10.57 -9.73
C GLY A 320 12.97 11.85 -9.03
N ARG A 321 12.08 12.59 -8.34
CA ARG A 321 12.45 13.89 -7.75
C ARG A 321 13.65 13.76 -6.80
N HIS A 322 13.64 12.70 -6.00
CA HIS A 322 14.65 12.40 -4.98
C HIS A 322 15.51 11.18 -5.34
N GLY A 323 15.34 10.65 -6.55
CA GLY A 323 16.01 9.45 -7.02
C GLY A 323 15.16 8.19 -6.86
N LEU A 324 15.17 7.37 -7.91
CA LEU A 324 14.63 6.03 -7.93
C LEU A 324 15.74 5.07 -8.36
N ALA A 325 16.04 4.07 -7.54
CA ALA A 325 17.10 3.10 -7.83
C ALA A 325 16.56 1.96 -8.71
N LEU A 326 17.45 1.34 -9.48
CA LEU A 326 17.10 0.16 -10.31
C LEU A 326 16.31 -0.93 -9.54
N PRO A 327 16.68 -1.33 -8.30
CA PRO A 327 15.96 -2.36 -7.55
C PRO A 327 14.53 -1.97 -7.14
N ASP A 328 14.18 -0.69 -7.13
CA ASP A 328 12.88 -0.20 -6.70
C ASP A 328 11.82 -0.29 -7.80
N HIS A 329 12.24 -0.32 -9.08
CA HIS A 329 11.32 -0.33 -10.23
C HIS A 329 10.24 -1.43 -10.16
N PRO A 330 10.56 -2.71 -9.85
CA PRO A 330 9.53 -3.75 -9.71
C PRO A 330 8.49 -3.43 -8.62
N GLY A 331 8.93 -2.84 -7.50
CA GLY A 331 8.05 -2.41 -6.42
C GLY A 331 7.09 -1.30 -6.87
N VAL A 332 7.60 -0.31 -7.61
CA VAL A 332 6.82 0.80 -8.19
C VAL A 332 5.79 0.28 -9.19
N THR A 333 6.19 -0.63 -10.09
CA THR A 333 5.27 -1.25 -11.05
C THR A 333 4.16 -2.01 -10.33
N ALA A 334 4.49 -2.85 -9.36
CA ALA A 334 3.51 -3.61 -8.60
C ALA A 334 2.55 -2.71 -7.79
N ALA A 335 3.05 -1.60 -7.24
CA ALA A 335 2.22 -0.61 -6.55
C ALA A 335 1.26 0.10 -7.53
N ALA A 336 1.73 0.48 -8.72
CA ALA A 336 0.90 1.08 -9.75
C ALA A 336 -0.16 0.12 -10.31
N GLU A 337 0.15 -1.18 -10.43
CA GLU A 337 -0.83 -2.21 -10.83
C GLU A 337 -1.97 -2.36 -9.79
N ARG A 338 -1.63 -2.36 -8.50
CA ARG A 338 -2.64 -2.34 -7.42
C ARG A 338 -3.48 -1.07 -7.46
N ALA A 339 -2.85 0.09 -7.65
CA ALA A 339 -3.54 1.35 -7.82
C ALA A 339 -4.48 1.33 -9.03
N ALA A 340 -4.06 0.76 -10.17
CA ALA A 340 -4.90 0.59 -11.35
C ALA A 340 -6.12 -0.33 -11.08
N ALA A 341 -5.94 -1.40 -10.30
CA ALA A 341 -7.05 -2.27 -9.90
C ALA A 341 -8.10 -1.53 -9.05
N VAL A 342 -7.65 -0.68 -8.11
CA VAL A 342 -8.54 0.18 -7.31
C VAL A 342 -9.27 1.17 -8.22
N VAL A 343 -8.55 1.90 -9.09
CA VAL A 343 -9.15 2.84 -10.05
C VAL A 343 -10.20 2.13 -10.91
N ARG A 344 -9.89 0.94 -11.43
CA ARG A 344 -10.82 0.13 -12.24
C ARG A 344 -12.10 -0.21 -11.49
N SER A 345 -12.02 -0.55 -10.20
CA SER A 345 -13.20 -0.86 -9.37
C SER A 345 -14.12 0.34 -9.13
N LEU A 346 -13.60 1.56 -9.30
CA LEU A 346 -14.33 2.82 -9.13
C LEU A 346 -14.94 3.32 -10.45
N LEU A 347 -14.55 2.75 -11.60
CA LEU A 347 -15.08 3.17 -12.89
C LEU A 347 -16.58 2.83 -13.00
N PRO A 348 -17.40 3.74 -13.55
CA PRO A 348 -18.80 3.44 -13.85
C PRO A 348 -18.95 2.22 -14.76
N ALA A 349 -20.01 1.44 -14.54
CA ALA A 349 -20.34 0.30 -15.41
C ALA A 349 -20.54 0.77 -16.86
N GLY A 350 -19.91 0.09 -17.81
CA GLY A 350 -19.98 0.43 -19.23
C GLY A 350 -18.94 1.45 -19.72
N THR A 351 -18.01 1.89 -18.86
CA THR A 351 -16.85 2.72 -19.27
C THR A 351 -16.05 1.99 -20.35
N ARG A 352 -15.74 2.68 -21.45
CA ARG A 352 -14.90 2.18 -22.55
C ARG A 352 -13.62 2.98 -22.73
N THR A 353 -13.65 4.26 -22.36
CA THR A 353 -12.55 5.19 -22.58
C THR A 353 -12.18 5.86 -21.27
N VAL A 354 -10.89 5.86 -20.95
CA VAL A 354 -10.33 6.48 -19.76
C VAL A 354 -9.14 7.33 -20.15
N THR A 355 -9.09 8.58 -19.70
CA THR A 355 -7.87 9.40 -19.78
C THR A 355 -7.29 9.56 -18.39
N VAL A 356 -6.08 9.02 -18.18
CA VAL A 356 -5.34 9.20 -16.93
C VAL A 356 -4.52 10.48 -17.04
N VAL A 357 -4.76 11.42 -16.12
CA VAL A 357 -4.14 12.74 -16.11
C VAL A 357 -3.20 12.86 -14.92
N GLY A 358 -1.90 12.96 -15.17
CA GLY A 358 -0.92 13.30 -14.13
C GLY A 358 -0.87 14.81 -13.85
N THR A 359 -0.60 15.19 -12.61
CA THR A 359 -0.48 16.60 -12.22
C THR A 359 0.95 17.10 -12.34
N GLU A 360 1.15 18.11 -13.19
CA GLU A 360 2.42 18.79 -13.39
C GLU A 360 3.57 17.80 -13.68
N GLU A 361 4.62 17.81 -12.85
CA GLU A 361 5.79 16.95 -12.99
C GLU A 361 5.54 15.49 -12.52
N PHE A 362 4.37 15.19 -11.92
CA PHE A 362 3.97 13.85 -11.51
C PHE A 362 3.31 13.07 -12.66
N MET A 363 4.14 12.58 -13.58
CA MET A 363 3.67 11.90 -14.79
C MET A 363 3.91 10.39 -14.80
N TYR A 364 4.96 9.90 -14.13
CA TYR A 364 5.41 8.50 -14.29
C TYR A 364 4.43 7.47 -13.71
N VAL A 365 4.05 7.60 -12.44
CA VAL A 365 3.06 6.70 -11.82
C VAL A 365 1.72 6.74 -12.55
N PRO A 366 1.19 7.91 -12.97
CA PRO A 366 0.01 7.97 -13.85
C PRO A 366 0.15 7.20 -15.16
N VAL A 367 1.32 7.21 -15.83
CA VAL A 367 1.59 6.37 -17.00
C VAL A 367 1.48 4.88 -16.63
N LEU A 368 2.06 4.46 -15.51
CA LEU A 368 2.00 3.06 -15.05
C LEU A 368 0.58 2.62 -14.69
N ILE A 369 -0.20 3.48 -14.02
CA ILE A 369 -1.62 3.24 -13.73
C ILE A 369 -2.38 3.05 -15.06
N GLY A 370 -2.15 3.92 -16.04
CA GLY A 370 -2.75 3.81 -17.36
C GLY A 370 -2.38 2.50 -18.08
N LEU A 371 -1.13 2.05 -18.00
CA LEU A 371 -0.71 0.75 -18.54
C LEU A 371 -1.41 -0.41 -17.84
N GLY A 372 -1.55 -0.37 -16.51
CA GLY A 372 -2.28 -1.38 -15.74
C GLY A 372 -3.76 -1.46 -16.12
N LEU A 373 -4.41 -0.32 -16.37
CA LEU A 373 -5.78 -0.27 -16.87
C LEU A 373 -5.89 -0.86 -18.29
N ALA A 374 -4.93 -0.54 -19.17
CA ALA A 374 -4.91 -1.01 -20.56
C ALA A 374 -4.63 -2.51 -20.70
N ALA A 375 -3.98 -3.13 -19.71
CA ALA A 375 -3.53 -4.53 -19.77
C ALA A 375 -4.67 -5.54 -19.97
N ALA A 376 -5.88 -5.24 -19.50
CA ALA A 376 -7.04 -6.11 -19.67
C ALA A 376 -7.62 -6.10 -21.10
N GLY A 377 -7.25 -5.11 -21.92
CA GLY A 377 -7.63 -5.01 -23.33
C GLY A 377 -9.08 -4.59 -23.62
N ASP A 378 -9.86 -4.25 -22.59
CA ASP A 378 -11.27 -3.84 -22.71
C ASP A 378 -11.50 -2.33 -22.60
N LEU A 379 -10.45 -1.55 -22.30
CA LEU A 379 -10.48 -0.10 -22.21
C LEU A 379 -9.54 0.54 -23.23
N GLN A 380 -9.99 1.66 -23.82
CA GLN A 380 -9.13 2.62 -24.50
C GLN A 380 -8.57 3.58 -23.45
N VAL A 381 -7.25 3.52 -23.23
CA VAL A 381 -6.60 4.29 -22.15
C VAL A 381 -5.66 5.34 -22.73
N GLY A 382 -6.07 6.60 -22.62
CA GLY A 382 -5.24 7.76 -22.87
C GLY A 382 -4.44 8.17 -21.64
N PHE A 383 -3.29 8.81 -21.87
CA PHE A 383 -2.51 9.50 -20.87
C PHE A 383 -2.35 10.98 -21.26
N GLN A 384 -2.45 11.85 -20.27
CA GLN A 384 -2.16 13.27 -20.40
C GLN A 384 -1.51 13.82 -19.12
N SER A 385 -0.88 14.99 -19.16
CA SER A 385 -0.51 15.77 -17.97
C SER A 385 -1.16 17.15 -17.97
N THR A 386 -1.27 17.74 -16.78
CA THR A 386 -1.47 19.19 -16.70
C THR A 386 -0.18 19.92 -17.12
N THR A 387 -0.27 21.20 -17.44
CA THR A 387 0.87 21.99 -17.92
C THR A 387 0.77 23.46 -17.54
N ARG A 388 1.92 24.13 -17.43
CA ARG A 388 2.01 25.59 -17.28
C ARG A 388 1.94 26.36 -18.61
N SER A 389 1.93 25.66 -19.74
CA SER A 389 2.03 26.29 -21.08
C SER A 389 0.67 26.86 -21.51
N PRO A 390 0.53 28.19 -21.74
CA PRO A 390 -0.74 28.80 -22.14
C PRO A 390 -0.97 28.67 -23.65
N VAL A 391 -1.29 27.46 -24.10
CA VAL A 391 -1.69 27.17 -25.48
C VAL A 391 -3.01 27.87 -25.81
N TRP A 392 -3.08 28.46 -27.00
CA TRP A 392 -4.27 29.12 -27.50
C TRP A 392 -5.23 28.08 -28.10
N PRO A 393 -6.45 27.89 -27.55
CA PRO A 393 -7.43 27.00 -28.15
C PRO A 393 -8.05 27.65 -29.39
N ALA A 394 -8.24 26.86 -30.45
CA ALA A 394 -8.91 27.31 -31.67
C ALA A 394 -9.72 26.16 -32.28
N ASP A 395 -10.92 26.49 -32.77
CA ASP A 395 -11.79 25.55 -33.48
C ASP A 395 -11.59 25.71 -35.00
N GLY A 396 -10.57 25.03 -35.50
CA GLY A 396 -10.19 25.04 -36.91
C GLY A 396 -9.86 23.62 -37.41
N PRO A 397 -10.19 23.28 -38.68
CA PRO A 397 -9.80 22.00 -39.26
C PRO A 397 -8.29 21.77 -39.13
N GLY A 398 -7.89 20.64 -38.55
CA GLY A 398 -6.48 20.29 -38.37
C GLY A 398 -5.73 20.97 -37.21
N TYR A 399 -6.36 21.88 -36.45
CA TYR A 399 -5.74 22.46 -35.25
C TYR A 399 -5.85 21.51 -34.05
N PRO A 400 -4.76 21.24 -33.29
CA PRO A 400 -4.73 20.16 -32.30
C PRO A 400 -5.43 20.49 -30.97
N VAL A 401 -5.45 21.76 -30.55
CA VAL A 401 -5.93 22.17 -29.23
C VAL A 401 -7.25 22.92 -29.37
N ARG A 402 -8.36 22.26 -29.02
CA ARG A 402 -9.71 22.80 -29.22
C ARG A 402 -10.33 23.32 -27.93
N ARG A 403 -10.09 22.64 -26.81
CA ARG A 403 -10.63 23.03 -25.50
C ARG A 403 -9.50 23.31 -24.53
N ARG A 404 -9.68 24.29 -23.67
CA ARG A 404 -8.77 24.66 -22.57
C ARG A 404 -9.53 24.58 -21.25
N PHE A 405 -8.90 23.98 -20.26
CA PHE A 405 -9.33 23.99 -18.86
C PHE A 405 -8.28 24.76 -18.06
N VAL A 406 -8.71 25.81 -17.38
CA VAL A 406 -7.89 26.61 -16.46
C VAL A 406 -8.19 26.12 -15.05
N ILE A 407 -7.27 25.34 -14.49
CA ILE A 407 -7.42 24.67 -13.19
C ILE A 407 -6.45 25.28 -12.17
N PRO A 408 -6.74 25.19 -10.85
CA PRO A 408 -5.75 25.55 -9.85
C PRO A 408 -4.55 24.60 -9.89
N ALA A 409 -3.38 25.08 -9.44
CA ALA A 409 -2.27 24.21 -9.10
C ALA A 409 -2.70 23.27 -7.97
N THR A 410 -2.28 22.01 -8.07
CA THR A 410 -2.66 20.97 -7.10
C THR A 410 -1.72 20.89 -5.90
N ASP A 411 -0.59 21.58 -5.96
CA ASP A 411 0.38 21.67 -4.87
C ASP A 411 -0.15 22.51 -3.71
N ALA A 412 0.10 22.05 -2.49
CA ALA A 412 -0.26 22.80 -1.28
C ALA A 412 0.43 24.18 -1.24
N GLY A 413 -0.37 25.24 -1.01
CA GLY A 413 0.14 26.60 -0.83
C GLY A 413 0.58 27.32 -2.11
N VAL A 414 0.32 26.75 -3.29
CA VAL A 414 0.62 27.37 -4.59
C VAL A 414 -0.63 28.01 -5.17
N ASP A 415 -0.68 29.35 -5.17
CA ASP A 415 -1.76 30.12 -5.81
C ASP A 415 -1.38 30.47 -7.26
N ALA A 416 -1.52 29.49 -8.16
CA ALA A 416 -1.22 29.65 -9.58
C ALA A 416 -2.14 28.75 -10.44
N HIS A 417 -2.29 29.10 -11.71
CA HIS A 417 -3.06 28.29 -12.65
C HIS A 417 -2.22 27.23 -13.36
N ARG A 418 -2.88 26.13 -13.73
CA ARG A 418 -2.42 25.12 -14.68
C ARG A 418 -3.46 24.95 -15.78
N TYR A 419 -3.02 24.32 -16.86
CA TYR A 419 -3.85 24.07 -18.02
C TYR A 419 -3.97 22.58 -18.28
N LEU A 420 -5.17 22.15 -18.67
CA LEU A 420 -5.42 20.87 -19.32
C LEU A 420 -6.09 21.17 -20.67
N TYR A 421 -5.81 20.36 -21.68
CA TYR A 421 -6.27 20.63 -23.05
C TYR A 421 -6.98 19.44 -23.64
N ASN A 422 -8.16 19.66 -24.22
CA ASN A 422 -9.10 18.64 -24.71
C ASN A 422 -9.61 17.67 -23.64
N ALA A 423 -8.75 17.15 -22.76
CA ALA A 423 -8.98 16.17 -21.69
C ALA A 423 -9.50 14.78 -22.13
N PHE A 424 -10.04 14.68 -23.35
CA PHE A 424 -10.64 13.48 -23.94
C PHE A 424 -10.18 13.31 -25.39
N ALA A 425 -10.31 12.10 -25.93
CA ALA A 425 -9.71 11.73 -27.21
C ALA A 425 -10.16 12.63 -28.38
N PRO A 426 -9.28 12.94 -29.36
CA PRO A 426 -9.53 13.95 -30.39
C PRO A 426 -10.21 13.42 -31.66
N ASP A 427 -10.57 12.13 -31.73
CA ASP A 427 -10.81 11.44 -33.00
C ASP A 427 -12.18 11.74 -33.66
N GLY A 428 -12.88 12.79 -33.21
CA GLY A 428 -13.95 13.42 -33.98
C GLY A 428 -15.18 12.55 -34.25
N THR A 429 -15.31 11.40 -33.59
CA THR A 429 -16.58 10.71 -33.47
C THR A 429 -17.31 11.30 -32.28
N ASP A 430 -18.11 12.34 -32.53
CA ASP A 430 -19.22 12.72 -31.67
C ASP A 430 -20.23 11.55 -31.63
N THR A 431 -19.88 10.48 -30.92
CA THR A 431 -20.84 9.47 -30.48
C THR A 431 -21.10 9.75 -29.02
N ALA A 432 -22.09 10.60 -28.77
CA ALA A 432 -22.55 11.04 -27.45
C ALA A 432 -23.09 9.91 -26.53
N ASP A 433 -22.87 8.64 -26.87
CA ASP A 433 -23.39 7.45 -26.18
C ASP A 433 -22.34 6.70 -25.35
N GLU A 434 -21.06 7.13 -25.32
CA GLU A 434 -20.00 6.46 -24.55
C GLU A 434 -19.51 7.34 -23.38
N ALA A 435 -19.49 6.78 -22.17
CA ALA A 435 -19.05 7.50 -20.98
C ALA A 435 -17.52 7.57 -20.93
N ASP A 436 -16.96 8.70 -21.32
CA ASP A 436 -15.55 9.04 -21.11
C ASP A 436 -15.31 9.37 -19.62
N VAL A 437 -14.23 8.83 -19.05
CA VAL A 437 -13.83 9.13 -17.66
C VAL A 437 -12.43 9.75 -17.65
N VAL A 438 -12.24 10.84 -16.91
CA VAL A 438 -10.90 11.34 -16.57
C VAL A 438 -10.53 10.91 -15.15
N VAL A 439 -9.38 10.27 -15.02
CA VAL A 439 -8.77 9.96 -13.72
C VAL A 439 -7.68 10.99 -13.47
N LEU A 440 -7.92 11.93 -12.57
CA LEU A 440 -6.97 12.99 -12.23
C LEU A 440 -6.12 12.54 -11.04
N VAL A 441 -4.82 12.33 -11.26
CA VAL A 441 -3.91 11.67 -10.31
C VAL A 441 -2.94 12.66 -9.68
N GLY A 442 -3.07 12.85 -8.37
CA GLY A 442 -2.13 13.60 -7.53
C GLY A 442 -1.08 12.74 -6.86
N ASP A 443 0.04 13.36 -6.51
CA ASP A 443 1.16 12.79 -5.76
C ASP A 443 0.97 12.98 -4.23
N HIS A 444 1.88 12.48 -3.39
CA HIS A 444 1.73 12.62 -1.92
C HIS A 444 1.65 14.07 -1.44
N GLY A 445 2.28 15.01 -2.16
CA GLY A 445 2.31 16.44 -1.85
C GLY A 445 1.08 17.22 -2.33
N THR A 446 0.16 16.55 -3.04
CA THR A 446 -1.05 17.15 -3.59
C THR A 446 -2.07 17.46 -2.49
N ASP A 447 -2.59 18.69 -2.50
CA ASP A 447 -3.69 19.13 -1.64
C ASP A 447 -5.02 18.53 -2.16
N PRO A 448 -5.73 17.70 -1.36
CA PRO A 448 -7.00 17.10 -1.78
C PRO A 448 -8.07 18.13 -2.18
N ALA A 449 -8.11 19.29 -1.54
CA ALA A 449 -9.09 20.33 -1.85
C ALA A 449 -8.80 20.97 -3.22
N GLN A 450 -7.53 21.21 -3.53
CA GLN A 450 -7.12 21.73 -4.85
C GLN A 450 -7.33 20.69 -5.95
N LEU A 451 -7.04 19.41 -5.68
CA LEU A 451 -7.30 18.32 -6.61
C LEU A 451 -8.80 18.19 -6.92
N ALA A 452 -9.66 18.27 -5.90
CA ALA A 452 -11.11 18.27 -6.07
C ALA A 452 -11.61 19.51 -6.85
N ALA A 453 -11.03 20.70 -6.60
CA ALA A 453 -11.36 21.91 -7.34
C ALA A 453 -10.98 21.80 -8.83
N ALA A 454 -9.78 21.27 -9.14
CA ALA A 454 -9.36 20.99 -10.51
C ALA A 454 -10.30 19.98 -11.20
N ALA A 455 -10.67 18.90 -10.50
CA ALA A 455 -11.64 17.93 -10.99
C ALA A 455 -13.01 18.57 -11.29
N GLY A 456 -13.47 19.50 -10.43
CA GLY A 456 -14.72 20.24 -10.63
C GLY A 456 -14.72 21.10 -11.89
N VAL A 457 -13.60 21.75 -12.23
CA VAL A 457 -13.46 22.52 -13.49
C VAL A 457 -13.53 21.59 -14.70
N ILE A 458 -12.86 20.44 -14.66
CA ILE A 458 -12.89 19.46 -15.77
C ILE A 458 -14.31 18.91 -15.93
N ALA A 459 -14.98 18.56 -14.82
CA ALA A 459 -16.34 18.03 -14.81
C ALA A 459 -17.38 19.04 -15.35
N SER A 460 -17.09 20.35 -15.31
CA SER A 460 -17.98 21.38 -15.84
C SER A 460 -18.19 21.28 -17.36
N ALA A 461 -17.32 20.55 -18.07
CA ALA A 461 -17.50 20.21 -19.49
C ALA A 461 -18.47 19.02 -19.72
N GLY A 462 -19.13 18.52 -18.67
CA GLY A 462 -20.09 17.41 -18.76
C GLY A 462 -19.45 16.03 -18.68
N THR A 463 -18.24 15.92 -18.11
CA THR A 463 -17.52 14.65 -18.03
C THR A 463 -17.39 14.11 -16.62
N VAL A 464 -17.36 12.79 -16.48
CA VAL A 464 -17.07 12.11 -15.22
C VAL A 464 -15.59 12.24 -14.89
N VAL A 465 -15.30 12.74 -13.70
CA VAL A 465 -13.93 12.90 -13.21
C VAL A 465 -13.78 12.15 -11.89
N LEU A 466 -12.75 11.31 -11.82
CA LEU A 466 -12.35 10.58 -10.63
C LEU A 466 -11.03 11.18 -10.10
N PRO A 467 -11.07 12.04 -9.07
CA PRO A 467 -9.85 12.54 -8.43
C PRO A 467 -9.27 11.46 -7.51
N VAL A 468 -8.01 11.11 -7.76
CA VAL A 468 -7.27 10.12 -6.95
C VAL A 468 -5.92 10.68 -6.54
N ARG A 469 -5.42 10.27 -5.37
CA ARG A 469 -4.12 10.70 -4.87
C ARG A 469 -3.31 9.50 -4.40
N VAL A 470 -2.03 9.46 -4.71
CA VAL A 470 -1.10 8.48 -4.13
C VAL A 470 -0.84 8.83 -2.67
N ALA A 471 -1.15 7.92 -1.75
CA ALA A 471 -1.01 8.13 -0.32
C ALA A 471 -0.09 7.07 0.29
N ALA A 472 0.97 7.53 0.97
CA ALA A 472 1.92 6.65 1.64
C ALA A 472 1.19 5.85 2.76
N VAL A 473 1.11 4.53 2.60
CA VAL A 473 0.62 3.59 3.60
C VAL A 473 1.78 2.75 4.13
N PRO A 474 1.82 2.45 5.44
CA PRO A 474 2.80 1.50 5.98
C PRO A 474 2.75 0.18 5.21
N VAL A 475 3.91 -0.33 4.80
CA VAL A 475 4.02 -1.71 4.30
C VAL A 475 3.75 -2.62 5.48
N LEU A 476 2.67 -3.39 5.39
CA LEU A 476 2.37 -4.36 6.42
C LEU A 476 3.23 -5.62 6.24
N PRO A 477 3.65 -6.26 7.33
CA PRO A 477 4.34 -7.54 7.23
C PRO A 477 3.41 -8.62 6.65
N GLU A 478 4.00 -9.57 5.92
CA GLU A 478 3.29 -10.76 5.43
C GLU A 478 3.03 -11.75 6.58
N PRO A 479 1.88 -12.46 6.60
CA PRO A 479 1.61 -13.48 7.60
C PRO A 479 2.58 -14.68 7.47
N LEU A 480 3.06 -15.18 8.61
CA LEU A 480 3.86 -16.40 8.64
C LEU A 480 2.96 -17.64 8.54
N ARG A 481 3.51 -18.76 8.03
CA ARG A 481 2.77 -20.03 7.87
C ARG A 481 3.66 -21.24 8.14
N GLY A 482 3.05 -22.34 8.55
CA GLY A 482 3.74 -23.62 8.66
C GLY A 482 4.15 -24.17 7.28
N PRO A 483 5.20 -25.01 7.19
CA PRO A 483 6.08 -25.43 8.29
C PRO A 483 7.21 -24.43 8.60
N ALA A 484 7.28 -23.29 7.90
CA ALA A 484 8.32 -22.29 8.13
C ALA A 484 8.15 -21.63 9.52
N PHE A 485 6.92 -21.44 9.97
CA PHE A 485 6.59 -20.96 11.31
C PHE A 485 5.37 -21.67 11.88
N GLY A 486 5.58 -22.43 12.95
CA GLY A 486 4.56 -23.24 13.60
C GLY A 486 4.31 -24.59 12.93
N SER A 487 3.68 -25.51 13.66
CA SER A 487 3.45 -26.90 13.22
C SER A 487 2.07 -27.18 12.62
N TYR A 488 1.17 -26.19 12.57
CA TYR A 488 -0.08 -26.31 11.82
C TYR A 488 0.19 -26.26 10.31
N PRO A 489 -0.59 -27.01 9.49
CA PRO A 489 -0.60 -26.88 8.04
C PRO A 489 -0.75 -25.43 7.56
N THR A 490 -0.19 -25.12 6.39
CA THR A 490 -0.21 -23.79 5.76
C THR A 490 -1.62 -23.19 5.63
N ASP A 491 -2.61 -24.06 5.44
CA ASP A 491 -4.02 -23.68 5.24
C ASP A 491 -4.81 -23.58 6.55
N ASP A 492 -4.29 -24.12 7.67
CA ASP A 492 -5.02 -24.14 8.94
C ASP A 492 -4.99 -22.79 9.65
N VAL A 493 -3.88 -22.05 9.57
CA VAL A 493 -3.73 -20.73 10.21
C VAL A 493 -2.62 -19.90 9.57
N ALA A 494 -2.87 -18.60 9.43
CA ALA A 494 -1.86 -17.59 9.11
C ALA A 494 -1.48 -16.81 10.38
N TRP A 495 -0.20 -16.70 10.70
CA TRP A 495 0.25 -16.00 11.90
C TRP A 495 0.55 -14.54 11.58
N LEU A 496 -0.21 -13.62 12.17
CA LEU A 496 0.11 -12.19 12.18
C LEU A 496 1.06 -11.92 13.36
N LEU A 497 2.25 -12.50 13.26
CA LEU A 497 3.32 -12.45 14.27
C LEU A 497 4.67 -12.26 13.56
N THR A 498 5.64 -11.68 14.26
CA THR A 498 7.03 -11.58 13.80
C THR A 498 7.84 -12.77 14.31
N ASP A 499 8.63 -13.40 13.44
CA ASP A 499 9.47 -14.54 13.81
C ASP A 499 10.71 -14.08 14.61
N LEU A 500 10.74 -14.41 15.89
CA LEU A 500 11.85 -14.13 16.80
C LEU A 500 12.64 -15.40 17.16
N SER A 501 12.50 -16.49 16.40
CA SER A 501 13.12 -17.79 16.74
C SER A 501 14.64 -17.77 16.76
N HIS A 502 15.25 -16.81 16.06
CA HIS A 502 16.68 -16.59 16.02
C HIS A 502 17.24 -15.88 17.28
N LEU A 503 16.37 -15.41 18.18
CA LEU A 503 16.76 -14.71 19.41
C LEU A 503 16.73 -15.63 20.63
N ASP A 504 17.62 -15.33 21.58
CA ASP A 504 17.63 -15.93 22.91
C ASP A 504 16.73 -15.09 23.84
N LEU A 505 15.47 -15.48 23.97
CA LEU A 505 14.42 -14.73 24.67
C LEU A 505 14.10 -15.34 26.04
N GLU A 506 14.57 -16.55 26.29
CA GLU A 506 14.29 -17.34 27.47
C GLU A 506 15.20 -16.92 28.62
N ALA A 507 14.60 -16.28 29.64
CA ALA A 507 15.34 -15.81 30.81
C ALA A 507 15.09 -16.68 32.05
N ASP A 508 16.07 -16.70 32.96
CA ASP A 508 15.93 -17.35 34.27
C ASP A 508 14.71 -16.82 35.03
N VAL A 509 13.92 -17.74 35.59
CA VAL A 509 12.62 -17.47 36.20
C VAL A 509 12.75 -16.50 37.40
N ALA A 510 13.81 -16.63 38.20
CA ALA A 510 14.00 -15.80 39.41
C ALA A 510 14.47 -14.38 39.07
N GLN A 511 15.20 -14.20 37.98
CA GLN A 511 15.57 -12.88 37.47
C GLN A 511 14.37 -12.15 36.84
N ARG A 512 13.58 -12.87 36.03
CA ARG A 512 12.40 -12.33 35.35
C ARG A 512 11.31 -11.91 36.32
N GLU A 513 11.03 -12.74 37.33
CA GLU A 513 10.04 -12.39 38.37
C GLU A 513 10.47 -11.14 39.17
N ARG A 514 11.77 -10.99 39.47
CA ARG A 514 12.31 -9.78 40.13
C ARG A 514 12.10 -8.51 39.30
N LEU A 515 12.42 -8.53 38.01
CA LEU A 515 12.27 -7.36 37.13
C LEU A 515 10.80 -6.97 36.93
N ILE A 516 9.91 -7.96 36.78
CA ILE A 516 8.46 -7.72 36.64
C ILE A 516 7.89 -7.15 37.95
N GLN A 517 8.24 -7.71 39.10
CA GLN A 517 7.76 -7.22 40.40
C GLN A 517 8.32 -5.84 40.76
N ALA A 518 9.53 -5.50 40.29
CA ALA A 518 10.11 -4.16 40.41
C ALA A 518 9.52 -3.13 39.43
N GLY A 519 8.64 -3.55 38.50
CA GLY A 519 8.08 -2.69 37.45
C GLY A 519 9.10 -2.28 36.38
N GLN A 520 10.26 -2.93 36.33
CA GLN A 520 11.36 -2.63 35.41
C GLN A 520 11.24 -3.38 34.08
N ALA A 521 10.38 -4.39 33.99
CA ALA A 521 10.09 -5.15 32.77
C ALA A 521 8.63 -5.62 32.74
N HIS A 522 8.08 -5.80 31.54
CA HIS A 522 6.76 -6.39 31.35
C HIS A 522 6.85 -7.91 31.06
N TYR A 523 5.84 -8.69 31.46
CA TYR A 523 5.88 -10.16 31.29
C TYR A 523 5.95 -10.63 29.82
N ALA A 524 5.57 -9.75 28.90
CA ALA A 524 5.57 -9.96 27.46
C ALA A 524 6.89 -9.55 26.80
N GLU A 525 7.87 -8.99 27.52
CA GLU A 525 9.16 -8.59 26.94
C GLU A 525 10.16 -9.76 26.85
N SER A 526 9.88 -10.88 27.53
CA SER A 526 10.73 -12.08 27.57
C SER A 526 9.91 -13.36 27.77
N LEU A 527 10.51 -14.51 27.42
CA LEU A 527 9.86 -15.81 27.53
C LEU A 527 10.35 -16.59 28.77
N PRO A 528 9.49 -17.36 29.44
CA PRO A 528 9.95 -18.41 30.34
C PRO A 528 10.57 -19.56 29.55
N VAL A 529 11.54 -20.26 30.14
CA VAL A 529 12.03 -21.54 29.62
C VAL A 529 10.85 -22.51 29.44
N GLU A 530 10.77 -23.12 28.26
CA GLU A 530 9.68 -24.00 27.89
C GLU A 530 9.80 -25.34 28.63
N TYR A 531 8.90 -25.60 29.58
CA TYR A 531 8.87 -26.85 30.34
C TYR A 531 8.48 -28.04 29.45
N GLN A 532 9.37 -29.03 29.37
CA GLN A 532 9.09 -30.33 28.75
C GLN A 532 8.49 -31.29 29.78
N PRO A 533 7.24 -31.74 29.57
CA PRO A 533 6.60 -32.66 30.49
C PRO A 533 7.19 -34.07 30.43
N ASP A 534 7.15 -34.77 31.56
CA ASP A 534 7.53 -36.18 31.65
C ASP A 534 6.49 -37.11 31.00
N ALA A 535 6.85 -38.39 30.86
CA ALA A 535 5.98 -39.40 30.25
C ALA A 535 4.63 -39.55 30.99
N THR A 536 4.62 -39.41 32.32
CA THR A 536 3.41 -39.47 33.14
C THR A 536 2.44 -38.35 32.76
N TYR A 537 2.95 -37.16 32.49
CA TYR A 537 2.12 -36.02 32.13
C TYR A 537 1.66 -36.05 30.67
N GLN A 538 2.46 -36.60 29.76
CA GLN A 538 2.02 -36.90 28.40
C GLN A 538 0.88 -37.93 28.39
N GLN A 539 0.93 -38.93 29.29
CA GLN A 539 -0.17 -39.88 29.45
C GLN A 539 -1.44 -39.21 29.98
N LEU A 540 -1.34 -38.28 30.94
CA LEU A 540 -2.49 -37.50 31.40
C LEU A 540 -3.14 -36.73 30.24
N PHE A 541 -2.35 -36.11 29.36
CA PHE A 541 -2.88 -35.46 28.16
C PHE A 541 -3.67 -36.44 27.27
N ALA A 542 -3.11 -37.62 26.99
CA ALA A 542 -3.77 -38.63 26.15
C ALA A 542 -5.09 -39.13 26.77
N GLU A 543 -5.11 -39.38 28.08
CA GLU A 543 -6.31 -39.81 28.81
C GLU A 543 -7.39 -38.71 28.83
N VAL A 544 -6.99 -37.46 29.08
CA VAL A 544 -7.91 -36.31 29.07
C VAL A 544 -8.47 -36.08 27.66
N LEU A 545 -7.64 -36.16 26.63
CA LEU A 545 -8.08 -36.00 25.24
C LEU A 545 -9.09 -37.08 24.87
N ALA A 546 -8.78 -38.35 25.12
CA ALA A 546 -9.67 -39.46 24.83
C ALA A 546 -11.01 -39.35 25.60
N GLY A 547 -10.98 -38.90 26.86
CA GLY A 547 -12.18 -38.73 27.67
C GLY A 547 -13.01 -37.49 27.37
N SER A 548 -12.44 -36.47 26.73
CA SER A 548 -13.10 -35.17 26.49
C SER A 548 -13.31 -34.81 25.02
N ALA A 549 -12.80 -35.59 24.05
CA ALA A 549 -12.86 -35.29 22.63
C ALA A 549 -14.28 -34.97 22.13
N GLN A 550 -15.28 -35.79 22.49
CA GLN A 550 -16.68 -35.54 22.13
C GLN A 550 -17.22 -34.25 22.77
N ARG A 551 -16.88 -33.97 24.03
CA ARG A 551 -17.31 -32.73 24.71
C ARG A 551 -16.70 -31.49 24.06
N LEU A 552 -15.43 -31.58 23.67
CA LEU A 552 -14.72 -30.54 22.93
C LEU A 552 -15.34 -30.34 21.54
N ALA A 553 -15.59 -31.42 20.80
CA ALA A 553 -16.21 -31.38 19.49
C ALA A 553 -17.61 -30.74 19.54
N THR A 554 -18.42 -31.08 20.54
CA THR A 554 -19.74 -30.46 20.72
C THR A 554 -19.60 -28.96 21.00
N ALA A 555 -18.70 -28.55 21.89
CA ALA A 555 -18.50 -27.13 22.19
C ALA A 555 -17.97 -26.34 20.97
N VAL A 556 -17.06 -26.93 20.17
CA VAL A 556 -16.60 -26.37 18.89
C VAL A 556 -17.77 -26.20 17.93
N GLY A 557 -18.59 -27.23 17.75
CA GLY A 557 -19.74 -27.16 16.87
C GLY A 557 -20.72 -26.07 17.31
N VAL A 558 -21.06 -26.02 18.61
CA VAL A 558 -21.98 -25.01 19.15
C VAL A 558 -21.46 -23.59 18.91
N VAL A 559 -20.20 -23.30 19.24
CA VAL A 559 -19.65 -21.94 19.05
C VAL A 559 -19.55 -21.59 17.56
N THR A 560 -19.23 -22.55 16.68
CA THR A 560 -19.14 -22.32 15.24
C THR A 560 -20.51 -22.03 14.63
N GLU A 561 -21.51 -22.87 14.93
CA GLU A 561 -22.88 -22.67 14.45
C GLU A 561 -23.49 -21.38 15.00
N LEU A 562 -23.18 -21.02 16.26
CA LEU A 562 -23.63 -19.77 16.84
C LEU A 562 -23.05 -18.55 16.11
N VAL A 563 -21.76 -18.59 15.77
CA VAL A 563 -21.10 -17.55 14.97
C VAL A 563 -21.75 -17.45 13.59
N LEU A 564 -21.93 -18.58 12.88
CA LEU A 564 -22.52 -18.59 11.55
C LEU A 564 -23.98 -18.09 11.55
N ALA A 565 -24.76 -18.45 12.57
CA ALA A 565 -26.14 -18.00 12.71
C ALA A 565 -26.26 -16.48 12.92
N GLU A 566 -25.28 -15.86 13.58
CA GLU A 566 -25.33 -14.44 13.95
C GLU A 566 -24.56 -13.52 13.00
N ARG A 567 -23.50 -14.03 12.35
CA ARG A 567 -22.61 -13.27 11.46
C ARG A 567 -22.78 -13.61 9.98
N GLY A 568 -23.47 -14.71 9.66
CA GLY A 568 -23.56 -15.23 8.29
C GLY A 568 -22.35 -16.07 7.91
N HIS A 569 -22.12 -16.24 6.60
CA HIS A 569 -21.08 -17.13 6.06
C HIS A 569 -19.80 -16.39 5.62
N ASP A 570 -19.84 -15.06 5.54
CA ASP A 570 -18.66 -14.23 5.29
C ASP A 570 -17.99 -13.93 6.64
N VAL A 571 -17.23 -14.90 7.15
CA VAL A 571 -16.61 -14.86 8.48
C VAL A 571 -15.11 -15.07 8.37
N VAL A 572 -14.36 -14.23 9.06
CA VAL A 572 -12.90 -14.32 9.21
C VAL A 572 -12.58 -14.66 10.66
N LEU A 573 -11.99 -15.83 10.89
CA LEU A 573 -11.62 -16.28 12.23
C LEU A 573 -10.28 -15.64 12.63
N VAL A 574 -10.22 -15.04 13.81
CA VAL A 574 -9.00 -14.42 14.35
C VAL A 574 -8.74 -14.97 15.75
N SER A 575 -7.92 -16.01 15.84
CA SER A 575 -7.56 -16.61 17.11
C SER A 575 -6.57 -15.76 17.90
N LEU A 576 -6.81 -15.65 19.20
CA LEU A 576 -5.82 -15.13 20.13
C LEU A 576 -4.73 -16.19 20.33
N ALA A 577 -3.49 -15.82 20.05
CA ALA A 577 -2.37 -16.75 19.92
C ALA A 577 -2.26 -17.70 21.13
N ARG A 578 -1.96 -18.97 20.81
CA ARG A 578 -1.91 -20.14 21.71
C ARG A 578 -3.25 -20.73 22.07
N ALA A 579 -4.00 -20.11 22.98
CA ALA A 579 -5.19 -20.74 23.55
C ALA A 579 -6.36 -20.77 22.55
N GLY A 580 -6.53 -19.70 21.76
CA GLY A 580 -7.53 -19.63 20.70
C GLY A 580 -7.14 -20.38 19.43
N THR A 581 -5.84 -20.51 19.13
CA THR A 581 -5.37 -21.09 17.86
C THR A 581 -5.93 -22.48 17.54
N PRO A 582 -5.83 -23.50 18.42
CA PRO A 582 -6.42 -24.81 18.14
C PRO A 582 -7.95 -24.74 17.97
N ILE A 583 -8.61 -23.78 18.62
CA ILE A 583 -10.05 -23.60 18.52
C ILE A 583 -10.42 -22.99 17.18
N GLY A 584 -9.71 -21.96 16.71
CA GLY A 584 -9.91 -21.39 15.38
C GLY A 584 -9.69 -22.42 14.28
N VAL A 585 -8.67 -23.29 14.41
CA VAL A 585 -8.47 -24.42 13.48
C VAL A 585 -9.66 -25.38 13.51
N LEU A 586 -10.15 -25.76 14.69
CA LEU A 586 -11.28 -26.66 14.84
C LEU A 586 -12.60 -26.06 14.31
N MET A 587 -12.85 -24.77 14.55
CA MET A 587 -14.02 -24.05 14.01
C MET A 587 -13.96 -24.01 12.48
N ARG A 588 -12.80 -23.73 11.89
CA ARG A 588 -12.59 -23.78 10.43
C ARG A 588 -12.91 -25.17 9.87
N ARG A 589 -12.34 -26.23 10.49
CA ARG A 589 -12.59 -27.62 10.07
C ARG A 589 -14.06 -28.01 10.21
N TRP A 590 -14.75 -27.57 11.26
CA TRP A 590 -16.18 -27.78 11.43
C TRP A 590 -16.99 -27.10 10.32
N ALA A 591 -16.73 -25.82 10.05
CA ALA A 591 -17.40 -25.06 9.00
C ALA A 591 -17.18 -25.69 7.60
N GLN A 592 -15.96 -26.17 7.34
CA GLN A 592 -15.65 -26.89 6.10
C GLN A 592 -16.40 -28.22 6.00
N GLN A 593 -16.41 -29.04 7.06
CA GLN A 593 -17.04 -30.37 7.04
C GLN A 593 -18.58 -30.30 7.00
N MET A 594 -19.18 -29.37 7.74
CA MET A 594 -20.64 -29.26 7.86
C MET A 594 -21.28 -28.41 6.77
N HIS A 595 -20.58 -27.37 6.30
CA HIS A 595 -21.14 -26.36 5.39
C HIS A 595 -20.36 -26.17 4.10
N GLY A 596 -19.20 -26.80 3.93
CA GLY A 596 -18.33 -26.59 2.77
C GLY A 596 -17.70 -25.19 2.71
N LEU A 597 -17.68 -24.47 3.83
CA LEU A 597 -17.13 -23.11 3.93
C LEU A 597 -15.63 -23.16 4.19
N ASP A 598 -14.86 -22.39 3.41
CA ASP A 598 -13.45 -22.14 3.68
C ASP A 598 -13.30 -20.76 4.33
N LEU A 599 -13.25 -20.75 5.66
CA LEU A 599 -13.13 -19.53 6.44
C LEU A 599 -11.66 -19.12 6.57
N PRO A 600 -11.27 -17.89 6.19
CA PRO A 600 -9.93 -17.39 6.47
C PRO A 600 -9.65 -17.43 7.98
N HIS A 601 -8.47 -17.89 8.38
CA HIS A 601 -8.09 -17.99 9.79
C HIS A 601 -6.71 -17.38 10.05
N TYR A 602 -6.68 -16.42 10.97
CA TYR A 602 -5.47 -15.75 11.44
C TYR A 602 -5.24 -16.00 12.93
N ALA A 603 -3.99 -15.94 13.38
CA ALA A 603 -3.62 -15.88 14.79
C ALA A 603 -2.92 -14.56 15.09
N VAL A 604 -3.38 -13.85 16.14
CA VAL A 604 -2.89 -12.52 16.52
C VAL A 604 -2.43 -12.47 17.97
N SER A 605 -1.57 -11.51 18.28
CA SER A 605 -1.18 -11.22 19.66
C SER A 605 -2.18 -10.32 20.37
N ILE A 606 -2.48 -10.65 21.62
CA ILE A 606 -3.04 -9.72 22.62
C ILE A 606 -2.23 -9.81 23.91
N VAL A 607 -1.94 -8.66 24.52
CA VAL A 607 -1.14 -8.57 25.73
C VAL A 607 -1.91 -7.75 26.77
N ARG A 608 -2.28 -8.37 27.88
CA ARG A 608 -2.98 -7.69 28.98
C ARG A 608 -2.20 -6.45 29.45
N GLY A 609 -2.88 -5.32 29.55
CA GLY A 609 -2.34 -4.01 29.91
C GLY A 609 -1.61 -3.29 28.77
N ARG A 610 -1.63 -3.84 27.56
CA ARG A 610 -0.96 -3.32 26.35
C ARG A 610 -1.84 -3.40 25.10
N GLY A 611 -3.02 -4.02 25.18
CA GLY A 611 -3.95 -4.17 24.07
C GLY A 611 -3.61 -5.31 23.10
N ILE A 612 -4.40 -5.34 22.03
CA ILE A 612 -4.21 -6.20 20.87
C ILE A 612 -3.22 -5.55 19.89
N ASP A 613 -2.51 -6.37 19.13
CA ASP A 613 -1.56 -5.89 18.13
C ASP A 613 -2.25 -5.01 17.06
N ARG A 614 -1.93 -3.71 17.07
CA ARG A 614 -2.51 -2.72 16.16
C ARG A 614 -2.04 -2.88 14.71
N VAL A 615 -0.82 -3.38 14.47
CA VAL A 615 -0.33 -3.68 13.11
C VAL A 615 -1.11 -4.86 12.54
N ALA A 616 -1.39 -5.88 13.36
CA ALA A 616 -2.25 -7.00 12.97
C ALA A 616 -3.69 -6.56 12.68
N LEU A 617 -4.28 -5.67 13.48
CA LEU A 617 -5.59 -5.09 13.18
C LEU A 617 -5.59 -4.29 11.88
N GLY A 618 -4.53 -3.51 11.61
CA GLY A 618 -4.37 -2.79 10.34
C GLY A 618 -4.23 -3.73 9.15
N TYR A 619 -3.62 -4.91 9.33
CA TYR A 619 -3.63 -5.97 8.33
C TYR A 619 -5.04 -6.49 8.09
N LEU A 620 -5.77 -6.84 9.14
CA LEU A 620 -7.13 -7.35 9.02
C LEU A 620 -8.06 -6.33 8.34
N ALA A 621 -8.02 -5.05 8.73
CA ALA A 621 -8.87 -4.00 8.16
C ALA A 621 -8.58 -3.71 6.68
N ARG A 622 -7.34 -3.94 6.21
CA ARG A 622 -6.96 -3.74 4.80
C ARG A 622 -7.29 -4.92 3.89
N HIS A 623 -7.45 -6.12 4.46
CA HIS A 623 -7.71 -7.34 3.69
C HIS A 623 -9.13 -7.87 3.86
N HIS A 624 -9.83 -7.48 4.93
CA HIS A 624 -11.15 -7.97 5.30
C HIS A 624 -12.03 -6.84 5.81
N THR A 625 -13.35 -7.02 5.73
CA THR A 625 -14.30 -6.09 6.36
C THR A 625 -14.23 -6.24 7.89
N PRO A 626 -14.04 -5.17 8.69
CA PRO A 626 -13.91 -5.28 10.14
C PRO A 626 -15.09 -5.99 10.84
N SER A 627 -16.30 -5.90 10.28
CA SER A 627 -17.50 -6.55 10.82
C SER A 627 -17.59 -8.07 10.54
N SER A 628 -16.81 -8.61 9.59
CA SER A 628 -16.74 -10.06 9.34
C SER A 628 -15.74 -10.78 10.24
N VAL A 629 -14.89 -10.04 10.96
CA VAL A 629 -13.87 -10.59 11.86
C VAL A 629 -14.49 -11.06 13.17
N VAL A 630 -14.16 -12.30 13.55
CA VAL A 630 -14.57 -12.93 14.81
C VAL A 630 -13.33 -13.32 15.60
N PHE A 631 -13.13 -12.69 16.76
CA PHE A 631 -12.03 -13.03 17.65
C PHE A 631 -12.34 -14.32 18.42
N VAL A 632 -11.37 -15.24 18.50
CA VAL A 632 -11.54 -16.58 19.06
C VAL A 632 -10.54 -16.85 20.20
N ASP A 633 -11.01 -17.35 21.34
CA ASP A 633 -10.16 -17.85 22.43
C ASP A 633 -10.60 -19.24 22.94
N GLY A 634 -9.71 -19.91 23.66
CA GLY A 634 -9.93 -21.26 24.18
C GLY A 634 -10.72 -21.33 25.49
N TRP A 635 -10.56 -20.33 26.36
CA TRP A 635 -11.20 -20.36 27.68
C TRP A 635 -11.18 -18.98 28.34
N THR A 636 -12.28 -18.61 29.00
CA THR A 636 -12.31 -17.41 29.86
C THR A 636 -12.97 -17.69 31.20
N GLY A 637 -12.26 -17.43 32.30
CA GLY A 637 -12.80 -17.57 33.65
C GLY A 637 -13.22 -16.25 34.27
N LYS A 638 -12.41 -15.19 34.12
CA LYS A 638 -12.66 -13.88 34.76
C LYS A 638 -12.81 -12.73 33.78
N GLY A 639 -12.81 -13.01 32.48
CA GLY A 639 -13.06 -12.00 31.44
C GLY A 639 -11.94 -10.98 31.26
N ALA A 640 -10.71 -11.28 31.71
CA ALA A 640 -9.59 -10.35 31.58
C ALA A 640 -9.24 -10.04 30.12
N ILE A 641 -9.23 -11.06 29.26
CA ILE A 641 -8.95 -10.91 27.83
C ILE A 641 -10.12 -10.27 27.09
N ALA A 642 -11.37 -10.64 27.41
CA ALA A 642 -12.55 -10.00 26.83
C ALA A 642 -12.56 -8.48 27.11
N LYS A 643 -12.27 -8.06 28.34
CA LYS A 643 -12.15 -6.63 28.70
C LYS A 643 -11.00 -5.93 27.97
N GLU A 644 -9.85 -6.58 27.87
CA GLU A 644 -8.69 -6.03 27.14
C GLU A 644 -9.02 -5.84 25.65
N LEU A 645 -9.68 -6.82 25.04
CA LEU A 645 -10.09 -6.76 23.64
C LEU A 645 -11.07 -5.63 23.39
N SER A 646 -12.17 -5.54 24.16
CA SER A 646 -13.14 -4.45 24.03
C SER A 646 -12.51 -3.07 24.19
N ALA A 647 -11.62 -2.90 25.18
CA ALA A 647 -10.92 -1.64 25.37
C ALA A 647 -10.02 -1.27 24.19
N ALA A 648 -9.25 -2.22 23.68
CA ALA A 648 -8.34 -1.98 22.56
C ALA A 648 -9.09 -1.71 21.24
N LEU A 649 -10.21 -2.40 20.98
CA LEU A 649 -11.02 -2.17 19.78
C LEU A 649 -11.77 -0.84 19.84
N ALA A 650 -12.20 -0.39 21.02
CA ALA A 650 -12.78 0.95 21.19
C ALA A 650 -11.77 2.05 20.85
N GLU A 651 -10.53 1.93 21.33
CA GLU A 651 -9.43 2.87 21.02
C GLU A 651 -9.13 2.91 19.50
N VAL A 652 -9.08 1.75 18.86
CA VAL A 652 -8.83 1.64 17.41
C VAL A 652 -9.98 2.24 16.60
N ARG A 653 -11.23 2.05 17.02
CA ARG A 653 -12.39 2.69 16.38
C ARG A 653 -12.28 4.21 16.44
N GLU A 654 -11.86 4.77 17.57
CA GLU A 654 -11.72 6.21 17.75
C GLU A 654 -10.53 6.79 16.97
N THR A 655 -9.41 6.07 16.91
CA THR A 655 -8.15 6.60 16.35
C THR A 655 -7.90 6.25 14.89
N ASP A 656 -8.30 5.05 14.44
CA ASP A 656 -8.08 4.55 13.07
C ASP A 656 -9.38 4.47 12.24
N GLY A 657 -10.55 4.53 12.90
CA GLY A 657 -11.85 4.41 12.22
C GLY A 657 -12.26 2.97 11.86
N TRP A 658 -11.51 1.95 12.32
CA TRP A 658 -11.85 0.55 12.05
C TRP A 658 -12.89 0.03 13.06
N ASP A 659 -14.09 -0.30 12.57
CA ASP A 659 -15.23 -0.72 13.40
C ASP A 659 -15.31 -2.26 13.54
N PHE A 660 -14.35 -2.84 14.25
CA PHE A 660 -14.37 -4.27 14.60
C PHE A 660 -15.41 -4.57 15.67
N VAL A 661 -16.04 -5.75 15.61
CA VAL A 661 -16.95 -6.19 16.66
C VAL A 661 -16.17 -6.81 17.82
N ASP A 662 -16.44 -6.36 19.03
CA ASP A 662 -15.69 -6.71 20.24
C ASP A 662 -16.18 -7.97 20.97
N ASP A 663 -17.19 -8.65 20.41
CA ASP A 663 -17.72 -9.89 20.97
C ASP A 663 -16.74 -11.05 20.72
N LEU A 664 -16.04 -11.46 21.79
CA LEU A 664 -15.12 -12.58 21.78
C LEU A 664 -15.88 -13.91 21.76
N ALA A 665 -15.61 -14.76 20.77
CA ALA A 665 -16.08 -16.14 20.74
C ALA A 665 -15.13 -17.04 21.53
N VAL A 666 -15.65 -17.86 22.44
CA VAL A 666 -14.81 -18.75 23.26
C VAL A 666 -15.33 -20.17 23.31
N LEU A 667 -14.42 -21.15 23.36
CA LEU A 667 -14.84 -22.55 23.50
C LEU A 667 -15.58 -22.77 24.85
N ALA A 668 -15.01 -22.29 25.96
CA ALA A 668 -15.59 -22.45 27.29
C ALA A 668 -15.54 -21.14 28.11
N ASP A 669 -16.67 -20.77 28.69
CA ASP A 669 -16.82 -19.59 29.54
C ASP A 669 -17.60 -19.89 30.82
N PRO A 670 -16.97 -20.55 31.80
CA PRO A 670 -17.54 -20.72 33.14
C PRO A 670 -17.65 -19.41 33.93
N GLY A 671 -17.11 -18.31 33.40
CA GLY A 671 -17.09 -17.00 34.05
C GLY A 671 -18.26 -16.08 33.72
N GLU A 672 -19.09 -16.44 32.75
CA GLU A 672 -20.15 -15.59 32.17
C GLU A 672 -19.62 -14.23 31.69
N CYS A 673 -18.51 -14.28 30.97
CA CYS A 673 -17.75 -13.11 30.50
C CYS A 673 -18.02 -12.73 29.03
N VAL A 674 -18.60 -13.62 28.23
CA VAL A 674 -18.93 -13.39 26.82
C VAL A 674 -20.31 -13.93 26.47
N ARG A 675 -20.85 -13.43 25.36
CA ARG A 675 -22.17 -13.81 24.83
C ARG A 675 -22.09 -15.01 23.87
N THR A 676 -20.95 -15.17 23.19
CA THR A 676 -20.70 -16.22 22.20
C THR A 676 -19.77 -17.28 22.78
N PHE A 677 -20.32 -18.43 23.17
CA PHE A 677 -19.58 -19.49 23.83
C PHE A 677 -20.02 -20.88 23.38
N GLY A 678 -19.11 -21.86 23.43
CA GLY A 678 -19.42 -23.27 23.18
C GLY A 678 -20.06 -23.96 24.39
N THR A 679 -19.57 -23.66 25.60
CA THR A 679 -20.13 -24.21 26.85
C THR A 679 -19.86 -23.30 28.06
N ARG A 680 -20.71 -23.41 29.10
CA ARG A 680 -20.51 -22.82 30.44
C ARG A 680 -19.81 -23.76 31.40
N ASP A 681 -19.53 -24.99 30.98
CA ASP A 681 -18.91 -25.99 31.83
C ASP A 681 -17.44 -25.69 32.14
N ASP A 682 -17.00 -26.04 33.36
CA ASP A 682 -15.60 -25.97 33.77
C ASP A 682 -15.01 -27.37 33.88
N PHE A 683 -14.27 -27.77 32.84
CA PHE A 683 -13.56 -29.05 32.74
C PHE A 683 -12.15 -28.88 32.20
N LEU A 684 -11.31 -29.92 32.33
CA LEU A 684 -9.95 -29.88 31.81
C LEU A 684 -9.95 -30.02 30.28
N ILE A 685 -9.79 -28.91 29.58
CA ILE A 685 -9.52 -28.90 28.14
C ILE A 685 -8.11 -29.45 27.91
N ALA A 686 -7.95 -30.44 27.05
CA ALA A 686 -6.66 -31.13 26.82
C ALA A 686 -5.52 -30.16 26.45
N SER A 687 -5.80 -29.10 25.68
CA SER A 687 -4.83 -28.05 25.33
C SER A 687 -4.29 -27.29 26.54
N ALA A 688 -4.98 -27.34 27.70
CA ALA A 688 -4.51 -26.70 28.91
C ALA A 688 -3.37 -27.46 29.61
N CYS A 689 -3.21 -28.76 29.33
CA CYS A 689 -2.20 -29.60 29.95
C CYS A 689 -0.80 -29.15 29.50
N LEU A 690 -0.56 -29.08 28.21
CA LEU A 690 0.77 -28.82 27.66
C LEU A 690 0.97 -27.32 27.38
N ASN A 691 2.11 -26.98 26.79
CA ASN A 691 2.45 -25.61 26.43
C ASN A 691 2.50 -25.43 24.90
N SER A 692 3.63 -25.01 24.33
CA SER A 692 3.79 -24.81 22.89
C SER A 692 3.54 -26.10 22.10
N THR A 693 3.87 -27.26 22.68
CA THR A 693 3.68 -28.61 22.11
C THR A 693 2.23 -29.05 21.92
N VAL A 694 1.24 -28.24 22.27
CA VAL A 694 -0.18 -28.46 21.91
C VAL A 694 -0.80 -27.22 21.26
N SER A 695 0.02 -26.24 20.92
CA SER A 695 -0.41 -24.96 20.36
C SER A 695 0.49 -24.52 19.20
N GLY A 696 0.85 -25.47 18.34
CA GLY A 696 1.56 -25.23 17.08
C GLY A 696 3.06 -25.02 17.25
N LEU A 697 3.66 -25.41 18.38
CA LEU A 697 5.05 -25.10 18.75
C LEU A 697 5.38 -23.60 18.83
N VAL A 698 4.36 -22.74 18.92
CA VAL A 698 4.52 -21.30 19.03
C VAL A 698 4.55 -20.87 20.51
N SER A 699 5.49 -20.00 20.85
CA SER A 699 5.64 -19.43 22.19
C SER A 699 4.45 -18.54 22.57
N ARG A 700 4.48 -17.96 23.77
CA ARG A 700 3.65 -16.78 24.03
C ARG A 700 4.13 -15.63 23.15
N THR A 701 3.25 -14.67 22.90
CA THR A 701 3.62 -13.50 22.14
C THR A 701 4.51 -12.57 22.96
N VAL A 702 5.39 -11.88 22.24
CA VAL A 702 6.45 -11.04 22.76
C VAL A 702 6.24 -9.64 22.23
N LEU A 703 6.21 -8.67 23.13
CA LEU A 703 6.20 -7.25 22.80
C LEU A 703 7.41 -6.63 23.49
N ASN A 704 8.49 -6.46 22.72
CA ASN A 704 9.74 -5.90 23.19
C ASN A 704 10.30 -4.92 22.13
N PRO A 705 10.40 -3.61 22.43
CA PRO A 705 10.86 -2.61 21.48
C PRO A 705 12.36 -2.73 21.12
N ASP A 706 13.15 -3.47 21.90
CA ASP A 706 14.57 -3.71 21.57
C ASP A 706 14.73 -4.68 20.38
N PHE A 707 13.70 -5.48 20.08
CA PHE A 707 13.72 -6.50 19.03
C PHE A 707 12.67 -6.28 17.94
N LEU A 708 11.66 -5.45 18.20
CA LEU A 708 10.54 -5.20 17.28
C LEU A 708 10.49 -3.73 16.88
N ARG A 709 10.38 -3.49 15.58
CA ARG A 709 10.12 -2.16 15.04
C ARG A 709 8.62 -1.82 15.11
N PRO A 710 8.25 -0.53 15.12
CA PRO A 710 6.84 -0.11 15.18
C PRO A 710 5.96 -0.59 14.01
N ASP A 711 6.56 -0.94 12.87
CA ASP A 711 5.89 -1.43 11.67
C ASP A 711 5.74 -2.97 11.64
N GLN A 712 6.18 -3.67 12.68
CA GLN A 712 6.11 -5.13 12.78
C GLN A 712 4.97 -5.60 13.66
N PHE A 713 4.44 -6.79 13.38
CA PHE A 713 3.59 -7.50 14.32
C PHE A 713 4.37 -7.79 15.61
N HIS A 714 3.66 -7.98 16.71
CA HIS A 714 4.19 -8.57 17.93
C HIS A 714 4.89 -9.91 17.60
N GLY A 715 5.95 -10.21 18.33
CA GLY A 715 6.80 -11.35 18.03
C GLY A 715 6.34 -12.66 18.65
N ALA A 716 6.84 -13.77 18.16
CA ALA A 716 6.82 -15.06 18.83
C ALA A 716 7.98 -15.94 18.36
N LYS A 717 8.32 -16.96 19.15
CA LYS A 717 9.33 -17.97 18.85
C LYS A 717 8.66 -19.28 18.44
N PHE A 718 9.16 -19.88 17.37
CA PHE A 718 8.80 -21.21 16.91
C PHE A 718 9.83 -22.22 17.45
N TYR A 719 9.37 -23.13 18.30
CA TYR A 719 10.21 -24.15 18.92
C TYR A 719 10.35 -25.39 18.04
N ALA A 720 11.01 -25.25 16.89
CA ALA A 720 11.25 -26.36 15.97
C ALA A 720 11.95 -27.56 16.63
N ASP A 721 12.85 -27.31 17.59
CA ASP A 721 13.60 -28.34 18.34
C ASP A 721 12.70 -29.23 19.23
N LEU A 722 11.45 -28.82 19.48
CA LEU A 722 10.48 -29.56 20.29
C LEU A 722 9.51 -30.40 19.45
N ALA A 723 9.76 -30.55 18.15
CA ALA A 723 8.88 -31.25 17.21
C ALA A 723 8.57 -32.70 17.64
N ASP A 724 9.52 -33.40 18.25
CA ASP A 724 9.32 -34.79 18.73
C ASP A 724 8.23 -34.90 19.81
N GLY A 725 7.97 -33.81 20.54
CA GLY A 725 6.96 -33.74 21.59
C GLY A 725 5.66 -33.07 21.16
N ASP A 726 5.51 -32.70 19.88
CA ASP A 726 4.36 -31.96 19.38
C ASP A 726 3.12 -32.85 19.20
N VAL A 727 2.04 -32.46 19.86
CA VAL A 727 0.73 -33.11 19.80
C VAL A 727 -0.36 -32.14 19.33
N SER A 728 0.01 -31.01 18.72
CA SER A 728 -0.94 -30.00 18.23
C SER A 728 -1.89 -30.58 17.18
N GLN A 729 -1.37 -31.30 16.18
CA GLN A 729 -2.21 -31.99 15.19
C GLN A 729 -2.98 -33.15 15.82
N VAL A 730 -2.37 -33.91 16.74
CA VAL A 730 -3.04 -35.02 17.45
C VAL A 730 -4.30 -34.53 18.18
N LEU A 731 -4.24 -33.38 18.85
CA LEU A 731 -5.40 -32.76 19.48
C LEU A 731 -6.49 -32.43 18.47
N VAL A 732 -6.14 -31.70 17.40
CA VAL A 732 -7.13 -31.22 16.43
C VAL A 732 -7.76 -32.38 15.67
N ASP A 733 -6.98 -33.37 15.26
CA ASP A 733 -7.46 -34.54 14.53
C ASP A 733 -8.37 -35.41 15.40
N ALA A 734 -8.02 -35.63 16.67
CA ALA A 734 -8.84 -36.41 17.59
C ALA A 734 -10.21 -35.75 17.86
N VAL A 735 -10.25 -34.41 17.98
CA VAL A 735 -11.52 -33.69 18.17
C VAL A 735 -12.32 -33.64 16.88
N ALA A 736 -11.69 -33.39 15.72
CA ALA A 736 -12.36 -33.35 14.43
C ALA A 736 -12.97 -34.72 14.05
N ALA A 737 -12.33 -35.83 14.44
CA ALA A 737 -12.86 -37.18 14.23
C ALA A 737 -14.22 -37.43 14.89
N GLU A 738 -14.58 -36.67 15.94
CA GLU A 738 -15.85 -36.79 16.65
C GLU A 738 -16.98 -35.94 16.04
N PHE A 739 -16.69 -35.08 15.05
CA PHE A 739 -17.65 -34.09 14.53
C PHE A 739 -18.98 -34.70 14.03
N ASP A 740 -18.91 -35.81 13.30
CA ASP A 740 -20.13 -36.48 12.82
C ASP A 740 -20.92 -37.13 13.96
N ALA A 741 -20.24 -37.65 14.98
CA ALA A 741 -20.89 -38.29 16.13
C ALA A 741 -21.65 -37.28 16.99
N VAL A 742 -21.16 -36.04 17.10
CA VAL A 742 -21.74 -35.01 17.97
C VAL A 742 -22.78 -34.12 17.30
N ARG A 743 -23.02 -34.27 15.99
CA ARG A 743 -23.93 -33.38 15.22
C ARG A 743 -25.30 -33.18 15.87
N GLY A 744 -25.91 -34.25 16.37
CA GLY A 744 -27.19 -34.18 17.08
C GLY A 744 -27.09 -33.39 18.39
N ALA A 745 -26.06 -33.67 19.20
CA ALA A 745 -25.82 -32.96 20.45
C ALA A 745 -25.54 -31.46 20.23
N VAL A 746 -24.83 -31.10 19.16
CA VAL A 746 -24.60 -29.70 18.77
C VAL A 746 -25.91 -29.00 18.45
N SER A 747 -26.79 -29.62 17.67
CA SER A 747 -28.10 -29.04 17.34
C SER A 747 -28.95 -28.80 18.59
N ASP A 748 -28.98 -29.76 19.51
CA ASP A 748 -29.75 -29.66 20.76
C ASP A 748 -29.18 -28.57 21.67
N GLN A 749 -27.86 -28.55 21.86
CA GLN A 749 -27.18 -27.55 22.69
C GLN A 749 -27.25 -26.15 22.09
N LEU A 750 -27.08 -26.00 20.78
CA LEU A 750 -27.24 -24.73 20.09
C LEU A 750 -28.65 -24.17 20.30
N THR A 751 -29.67 -25.01 20.19
CA THR A 751 -31.06 -24.60 20.46
C THR A 751 -31.22 -24.10 21.90
N ALA A 752 -30.66 -24.83 22.87
CA ALA A 752 -30.68 -24.42 24.27
C ALA A 752 -29.95 -23.09 24.51
N VAL A 753 -28.80 -22.89 23.87
CA VAL A 753 -28.00 -21.66 23.97
C VAL A 753 -28.71 -20.46 23.32
N LEU A 754 -29.31 -20.64 22.15
CA LEU A 754 -30.06 -19.59 21.44
C LEU A 754 -31.34 -19.17 22.17
N THR A 755 -32.00 -20.11 22.85
CA THR A 755 -33.25 -19.84 23.61
C THR A 755 -33.00 -19.45 25.06
N GLY A 756 -31.79 -19.67 25.59
CA GLY A 756 -31.39 -19.35 26.95
C GLY A 756 -30.92 -17.90 27.14
N ASP A 757 -30.68 -17.53 28.40
CA ASP A 757 -30.05 -16.25 28.74
C ASP A 757 -28.54 -16.31 28.47
N ARG A 758 -28.05 -15.37 27.67
CA ARG A 758 -26.63 -15.20 27.32
C ARG A 758 -26.08 -13.86 27.77
N SER A 759 -26.74 -13.21 28.74
CA SER A 759 -26.28 -11.96 29.32
C SER A 759 -24.88 -12.10 29.91
N VAL A 760 -24.05 -11.09 29.68
CA VAL A 760 -22.68 -11.04 30.21
C VAL A 760 -22.74 -10.44 31.61
N THR A 761 -22.50 -11.28 32.63
CA THR A 761 -22.63 -10.89 34.06
C THR A 761 -21.28 -10.66 34.73
N PHE A 762 -20.19 -11.19 34.14
CA PHE A 762 -18.88 -11.29 34.78
C PHE A 762 -18.94 -11.95 36.18
N ALA A 763 -19.84 -12.93 36.37
CA ALA A 763 -19.98 -13.67 37.63
C ALA A 763 -18.64 -14.24 38.14
N GLY A 764 -17.79 -14.67 37.20
CA GLY A 764 -16.45 -15.14 37.51
C GLY A 764 -15.54 -14.09 38.17
N TRP A 765 -15.65 -12.82 37.75
CA TRP A 765 -14.90 -11.71 38.37
C TRP A 765 -15.41 -11.42 39.79
N ALA A 766 -16.73 -11.39 39.99
CA ALA A 766 -17.32 -11.18 41.31
C ALA A 766 -16.92 -12.28 42.30
N ALA A 767 -16.83 -13.54 41.84
CA ALA A 767 -16.41 -14.66 42.68
C ALA A 767 -14.93 -14.57 43.09
N ILE A 768 -14.02 -14.24 42.18
CA ILE A 768 -12.59 -14.14 42.53
C ILE A 768 -12.29 -12.96 43.47
N GLU A 769 -13.03 -11.85 43.36
CA GLU A 769 -12.94 -10.71 44.28
C GLU A 769 -13.36 -11.12 45.69
N ARG A 770 -14.49 -11.82 45.82
CA ARG A 770 -14.97 -12.38 47.08
C ARG A 770 -13.96 -13.33 47.72
N ILE A 771 -13.41 -14.26 46.93
CA ILE A 771 -12.38 -15.21 47.38
C ILE A 771 -11.11 -14.47 47.79
N ARG A 772 -10.70 -13.44 47.03
CA ARG A 772 -9.53 -12.63 47.39
C ARG A 772 -9.70 -12.02 48.78
N GLU A 773 -10.84 -11.39 49.04
CA GLU A 773 -11.13 -10.72 50.30
C GLU A 773 -11.23 -11.71 51.46
N GLU A 774 -11.99 -12.79 51.28
CA GLU A 774 -12.24 -13.80 52.32
C GLU A 774 -10.94 -14.48 52.79
N TYR A 775 -10.03 -14.76 51.87
CA TYR A 775 -8.77 -15.44 52.16
C TYR A 775 -7.58 -14.48 52.36
N GLY A 776 -7.81 -13.16 52.40
CA GLY A 776 -6.77 -12.15 52.65
C GLY A 776 -5.66 -12.14 51.59
N ILE A 777 -5.99 -12.42 50.34
CA ILE A 777 -5.04 -12.49 49.23
C ILE A 777 -4.79 -11.08 48.69
N SER A 778 -3.53 -10.70 48.47
CA SER A 778 -3.18 -9.33 48.07
C SER A 778 -3.60 -8.94 46.65
N SER A 779 -3.87 -9.92 45.78
CA SER A 779 -4.24 -9.68 44.38
C SER A 779 -5.09 -10.82 43.81
N VAL A 780 -6.06 -10.46 42.98
CA VAL A 780 -6.86 -11.41 42.17
C VAL A 780 -6.02 -12.24 41.19
N ASN A 781 -4.74 -11.92 40.99
CA ASN A 781 -3.83 -12.72 40.17
C ASN A 781 -3.39 -14.02 40.84
N PHE A 782 -3.51 -14.12 42.16
CA PHE A 782 -3.21 -15.32 42.94
C PHE A 782 -4.42 -16.24 43.14
N VAL A 783 -5.60 -15.81 42.67
CA VAL A 783 -6.81 -16.63 42.58
C VAL A 783 -6.90 -17.16 41.15
N LYS A 784 -6.78 -18.49 40.98
CA LYS A 784 -6.69 -19.17 39.68
C LYS A 784 -7.95 -20.00 39.44
N PRO A 785 -8.97 -19.42 38.79
CA PRO A 785 -10.24 -20.10 38.61
C PRO A 785 -10.17 -21.15 37.51
N GLY A 786 -10.88 -22.25 37.69
CA GLY A 786 -11.05 -23.28 36.67
C GLY A 786 -10.12 -24.47 36.81
N VAL A 787 -10.52 -25.60 36.22
CA VAL A 787 -9.77 -26.86 36.28
C VAL A 787 -8.38 -26.73 35.67
N GLY A 788 -8.27 -26.12 34.49
CA GLY A 788 -6.98 -25.95 33.79
C GLY A 788 -5.99 -25.07 34.55
N GLU A 789 -6.42 -23.90 35.03
CA GLU A 789 -5.56 -23.00 35.80
C GLU A 789 -5.16 -23.59 37.15
N THR A 790 -6.07 -24.30 37.82
CA THR A 790 -5.78 -25.01 39.07
C THR A 790 -4.76 -26.15 38.85
N THR A 791 -4.86 -26.86 37.73
CA THR A 791 -3.87 -27.88 37.32
C THR A 791 -2.49 -27.24 37.20
N ARG A 792 -2.39 -26.07 36.56
CA ARG A 792 -1.12 -25.32 36.44
C ARG A 792 -0.60 -24.81 37.78
N VAL A 793 -1.47 -24.43 38.71
CA VAL A 793 -1.05 -24.04 40.07
C VAL A 793 -0.39 -25.21 40.78
N LEU A 794 -1.02 -26.39 40.79
CA LEU A 794 -0.45 -27.56 41.45
C LEU A 794 0.87 -27.99 40.82
N LEU A 795 1.00 -27.91 39.49
CA LEU A 795 2.16 -28.42 38.78
C LEU A 795 3.33 -27.44 38.70
N ARG A 796 3.07 -26.13 38.68
CA ARG A 796 4.06 -25.11 38.26
C ARG A 796 4.19 -23.93 39.21
N ARG A 797 3.46 -23.91 40.33
CA ARG A 797 3.46 -22.83 41.32
C ARG A 797 3.58 -23.39 42.73
N VAL A 798 3.54 -22.50 43.72
CA VAL A 798 3.44 -22.86 45.14
C VAL A 798 1.97 -22.83 45.56
N PRO A 799 1.25 -23.96 45.47
CA PRO A 799 -0.15 -24.03 45.86
C PRO A 799 -0.32 -23.81 47.37
N TRP A 800 -1.34 -23.05 47.76
CA TRP A 800 -1.72 -22.86 49.16
C TRP A 800 -2.95 -23.67 49.54
N ARG A 801 -4.01 -23.58 48.73
CA ARG A 801 -5.29 -24.26 48.95
C ARG A 801 -6.03 -24.44 47.64
N ILE A 802 -6.76 -25.54 47.50
CA ILE A 802 -7.67 -25.77 46.38
C ILE A 802 -9.10 -25.67 46.90
N LEU A 803 -9.93 -24.85 46.26
CA LEU A 803 -11.36 -24.81 46.51
C LEU A 803 -12.06 -25.64 45.44
N VAL A 804 -12.99 -26.51 45.82
CA VAL A 804 -13.79 -27.32 44.89
C VAL A 804 -15.27 -27.08 45.12
N ARG A 805 -16.07 -27.02 44.06
CA ARG A 805 -17.52 -26.80 44.19
C ARG A 805 -18.20 -27.96 44.90
N GLU A 806 -17.80 -29.17 44.53
CA GLU A 806 -18.30 -30.44 45.02
C GLU A 806 -17.12 -31.33 45.45
N ALA A 807 -17.31 -32.19 46.46
CA ALA A 807 -16.18 -32.96 47.00
C ALA A 807 -15.59 -33.97 45.99
N ASP A 808 -16.45 -34.59 45.18
CA ASP A 808 -16.12 -35.75 44.35
C ASP A 808 -16.47 -35.58 42.87
N HIS A 809 -16.50 -34.36 42.34
CA HIS A 809 -16.79 -34.13 40.93
C HIS A 809 -15.72 -34.77 40.02
N PRO A 810 -16.11 -35.48 38.94
CA PRO A 810 -15.18 -36.14 38.03
C PRO A 810 -14.17 -35.18 37.39
N ASP A 811 -14.61 -33.99 36.96
CA ASP A 811 -13.78 -33.03 36.22
C ASP A 811 -12.58 -32.47 37.01
N HIS A 812 -12.53 -32.64 38.34
CA HIS A 812 -11.37 -32.29 39.16
C HIS A 812 -10.78 -33.48 39.93
N ALA A 813 -11.02 -34.71 39.47
CA ALA A 813 -10.50 -35.92 40.11
C ALA A 813 -8.95 -35.94 40.15
N HIS A 814 -8.29 -35.59 39.04
CA HIS A 814 -6.83 -35.50 38.96
C HIS A 814 -6.26 -34.42 39.90
N LEU A 815 -6.97 -33.30 40.08
CA LEU A 815 -6.55 -32.23 40.99
C LEU A 815 -6.52 -32.70 42.44
N ARG A 816 -7.47 -33.54 42.87
CA ARG A 816 -7.49 -34.08 44.23
C ARG A 816 -6.33 -35.04 44.46
N LEU A 817 -5.99 -35.86 43.47
CA LEU A 817 -4.82 -36.74 43.52
C LEU A 817 -3.52 -35.91 43.63
N LEU A 818 -3.36 -34.89 42.79
CA LEU A 818 -2.20 -33.98 42.82
C LEU A 818 -2.11 -33.16 44.11
N ALA A 819 -3.25 -32.73 44.65
CA ALA A 819 -3.30 -31.98 45.91
C ALA A 819 -2.92 -32.87 47.09
N ALA A 820 -3.41 -34.12 47.13
CA ALA A 820 -3.06 -35.09 48.16
C ALA A 820 -1.56 -35.41 48.15
N ASP A 821 -0.98 -35.66 46.96
CA ASP A 821 0.45 -35.92 46.79
C ASP A 821 1.32 -34.75 47.28
N ARG A 822 0.88 -33.51 47.03
CA ARG A 822 1.58 -32.29 47.46
C ARG A 822 1.21 -31.78 48.86
N GLY A 823 0.34 -32.48 49.59
CA GLY A 823 -0.13 -32.04 50.91
C GLY A 823 -0.88 -30.70 50.90
N VAL A 824 -1.53 -30.35 49.78
CA VAL A 824 -2.31 -29.11 49.63
C VAL A 824 -3.75 -29.36 50.10
N PRO A 825 -4.28 -28.55 51.04
CA PRO A 825 -5.65 -28.72 51.52
C PRO A 825 -6.67 -28.46 50.40
N VAL A 826 -7.70 -29.31 50.35
CA VAL A 826 -8.87 -29.18 49.47
C VAL A 826 -10.08 -28.81 50.32
N GLU A 827 -10.78 -27.73 49.97
CA GLU A 827 -11.93 -27.20 50.68
C GLU A 827 -13.17 -27.16 49.78
N VAL A 828 -14.32 -27.62 50.27
CA VAL A 828 -15.58 -27.64 49.51
C VAL A 828 -16.31 -26.31 49.66
N ARG A 829 -16.65 -25.68 48.53
CA ARG A 829 -17.29 -24.37 48.42
C ARG A 829 -18.40 -24.41 47.36
N PRO A 830 -19.65 -24.70 47.75
CA PRO A 830 -20.77 -24.86 46.81
C PRO A 830 -21.14 -23.59 46.03
N ASP A 831 -20.70 -22.41 46.49
CA ASP A 831 -21.00 -21.10 45.92
C ASP A 831 -20.05 -20.68 44.76
N LEU A 832 -19.17 -21.58 44.32
CA LEU A 832 -18.21 -21.30 43.24
C LEU A 832 -18.88 -21.37 41.86
N PRO A 833 -18.68 -20.36 40.99
CA PRO A 833 -19.08 -20.43 39.58
C PRO A 833 -18.18 -21.36 38.75
N TYR A 834 -17.08 -21.85 39.35
CA TYR A 834 -16.14 -22.80 38.75
C TYR A 834 -16.22 -24.17 39.44
N SER A 835 -15.81 -25.24 38.77
CA SER A 835 -15.68 -26.57 39.38
C SER A 835 -14.60 -26.56 40.46
N CYS A 836 -13.54 -25.76 40.26
CA CYS A 836 -12.51 -25.54 41.28
C CYS A 836 -11.77 -24.20 41.11
N VAL A 837 -11.04 -23.81 42.16
CA VAL A 837 -10.17 -22.63 42.19
C VAL A 837 -8.88 -22.96 42.93
N GLY A 838 -7.73 -22.70 42.30
CA GLY A 838 -6.42 -22.79 42.93
C GLY A 838 -6.01 -21.48 43.58
N LEU A 839 -5.59 -21.51 44.83
CA LEU A 839 -5.04 -20.36 45.54
C LEU A 839 -3.52 -20.49 45.65
N ILE A 840 -2.80 -19.43 45.28
CA ILE A 840 -1.35 -19.34 45.40
C ILE A 840 -0.98 -18.65 46.72
N ARG A 841 0.06 -19.12 47.40
CA ARG A 841 0.51 -18.55 48.69
C ARG A 841 0.95 -17.08 48.52
N PRO A 842 0.41 -16.13 49.30
CA PRO A 842 0.98 -14.78 49.40
C PRO A 842 2.32 -14.85 50.15
N LEU A 843 3.40 -14.30 49.60
CA LEU A 843 4.70 -14.22 50.28
C LEU A 843 4.62 -13.28 51.49
N SER A 844 5.02 -13.75 52.67
CA SER A 844 5.05 -12.95 53.90
C SER A 844 6.18 -11.91 53.87
N ALA A 845 6.15 -10.91 54.76
CA ALA A 845 7.24 -9.94 54.91
C ALA A 845 8.57 -10.62 55.30
N ALA A 846 8.51 -11.73 56.05
CA ALA A 846 9.69 -12.53 56.40
C ALA A 846 10.31 -13.26 55.20
N ASP A 847 9.52 -13.57 54.16
CA ASP A 847 9.99 -14.20 52.92
C ASP A 847 10.60 -13.20 51.92
N ARG A 848 10.44 -11.88 52.15
CA ARG A 848 10.97 -10.81 51.28
C ARG A 848 12.35 -10.30 51.72
N GLY A 849 12.92 -10.82 52.80
CA GLY A 849 14.22 -10.39 53.30
C GLY A 849 14.25 -8.96 53.86
N GLU A 850 13.09 -8.38 54.18
CA GLU A 850 12.97 -7.09 54.85
C GLU A 850 12.80 -7.33 56.36
N GLY A 851 13.94 -7.53 57.04
CA GLY A 851 14.06 -7.65 58.50
C GLY A 851 14.89 -6.52 59.08
#